data_AF-A0AAJ0LVW4-F1
#
_entry.id   AF-A0AAJ0LVW4-F1
#
_cell.length_a   1.000
_cell.length_b   1.000
_cell.length_c   1.000
_cell.angle_alpha   90.00
_cell.angle_beta   90.00
_cell.angle_gamma   90.00
#
_symmetry.space_group_name_H-M   'P 1'
#
loop_
_entity.id
_entity.type
_entity.pdbx_description
1 polymer ?
#
loop_
_entity_poly.entity_id
_entity_poly.type
_entity_poly.pdbx_seq_one_letter_code
_entity_poly.pdbx_strand_id
1 'polypeptide(L)'
;MQSFSRAVTRQVGRRARIATRSRTTVAQRNTYLRPIGPRDQQQRSYATTRLHEDGSARSAVINVLNNIGSKREVQQYLAQFTSVSSQQFAVIKVGGAILTDYLDVLCASLRNLNQMGLFPVIIHGAGPQLNKLLEEAGIEPQYNEGIRITDGKTLGIARKLFLEENLKLVEALESWGVRARPITSGVLMADYKDKDTYQFVGEVNQVHGGTIRAAIADGYIPVLTCMAESEEGQVLNVNADKAAAELARELVPLKIVYLSEKGGIHDKETGKLIEAINLDEEYDEYMKKPWVIHGTRSKIRDIKTLLDDLPRSSSVAIIHPESLERELFTHSGAGTLIRRGTKLLQASTLPEFESMDQLKQTLVRDREGLDSASVVDRYLDTLESRHFKAYYDEGMEALAIVLPPAETSQLAHLATLTMTRSAWLSNIADNVFQNLQRDFPKLAWTVKQDDENLTWFSEKADGSIARKGEVLFWYGIESPEEVRQLMSEFVQHGRQMFGDINLESQLHRAAAAAERIRSRAAGLASMRGGQGQQAQQQARAFSTSARPRQRAAVNSSSANTHQRGYATTNPNPPLGIKNSEKDYPSRVAVIGARGYTGQALIDMLNRHPNMDLRHVSSRELAGKKLKGYEKREIIYENLSPDDVRRMAEKKEIDCWVMALPNGVCKPYVDAIDESGHKEALVIDLSADYRFDNAWTYGLPELVQRNKIAGATRISNPGCYATAAQLGISPLLPYLAAQPAHPTVFGVSGYSGAGTKPSPKNNVENLTGNLIAYSLTDHIHEREISTQLGTDVAFVPHVAVWFAGIHHTISLPLAQTMASRDVRQLYQDRYDKEKLIKVSGESPQVKLIAGKHGVEIGGFAVHSSGKRAVINVTIDNLLKGAATQCLQNMNLALGYGEYDGIPLE
;
A
#
# COMPACT_ATOMS: atom_id res chain seq x y z
N MET A 1 -16.27 -28.49 -57.93
CA MET A 1 -16.09 -29.72 -58.73
C MET A 1 -14.77 -29.63 -59.48
N GLN A 2 -14.10 -30.78 -59.71
CA GLN A 2 -13.11 -31.16 -60.76
C GLN A 2 -12.46 -30.05 -61.65
N SER A 3 -11.19 -30.10 -62.06
CA SER A 3 -10.13 -31.13 -61.88
C SER A 3 -8.71 -30.63 -62.27
N PHE A 4 -7.69 -31.35 -61.81
CA PHE A 4 -6.25 -31.32 -62.18
C PHE A 4 -5.93 -31.44 -63.69
N SER A 5 -4.72 -31.01 -64.12
CA SER A 5 -3.65 -31.95 -64.60
C SER A 5 -2.34 -31.26 -65.10
N ARG A 6 -1.20 -31.77 -64.60
CA ARG A 6 0.18 -32.00 -65.18
C ARG A 6 0.75 -31.06 -66.30
N ALA A 7 2.00 -30.58 -66.29
CA ALA A 7 3.34 -31.12 -65.94
C ALA A 7 4.00 -32.08 -66.97
N VAL A 8 5.25 -31.78 -67.39
CA VAL A 8 6.41 -32.68 -67.70
C VAL A 8 7.54 -31.83 -68.37
N THR A 9 8.76 -31.59 -67.82
CA THR A 9 9.99 -32.39 -67.53
C THR A 9 11.05 -32.41 -68.67
N ARG A 10 12.35 -32.43 -68.27
CA ARG A 10 13.61 -32.76 -69.01
C ARG A 10 14.33 -31.63 -69.76
N GLN A 11 15.68 -31.58 -69.89
CA GLN A 11 16.83 -32.25 -69.20
C GLN A 11 18.16 -31.54 -69.60
N VAL A 12 19.20 -31.60 -68.74
CA VAL A 12 20.68 -31.71 -69.05
C VAL A 12 21.32 -30.71 -70.06
N GLY A 13 22.52 -30.11 -69.85
CA GLY A 13 23.51 -30.14 -68.75
C GLY A 13 24.95 -29.83 -69.24
N ARG A 14 25.91 -29.59 -68.31
CA ARG A 14 27.40 -29.40 -68.48
C ARG A 14 27.85 -28.09 -69.19
N ARG A 15 28.65 -27.22 -68.54
CA ARG A 15 30.15 -27.19 -68.39
C ARG A 15 30.93 -27.05 -69.71
N ALA A 16 31.99 -26.25 -69.90
CA ALA A 16 32.62 -25.12 -69.17
C ALA A 16 33.86 -24.60 -69.98
N ARG A 17 34.46 -23.43 -69.60
CA ARG A 17 35.83 -22.92 -69.98
C ARG A 17 36.00 -22.35 -71.43
N ILE A 18 36.92 -21.43 -71.80
CA ILE A 18 37.90 -20.51 -71.12
C ILE A 18 38.37 -19.41 -72.13
N ALA A 19 38.61 -18.16 -71.67
CA ALA A 19 39.53 -17.06 -72.14
C ALA A 19 39.70 -16.72 -73.68
N THR A 20 40.33 -15.61 -74.16
CA THR A 20 41.31 -14.64 -73.60
C THR A 20 41.36 -13.27 -74.36
N ARG A 21 41.71 -12.18 -73.64
CA ARG A 21 42.29 -10.83 -73.99
C ARG A 21 42.59 -10.44 -75.47
N SER A 22 42.47 -9.16 -75.89
CA SER A 22 43.44 -8.03 -75.65
C SER A 22 42.98 -6.68 -76.30
N ARG A 23 43.72 -5.55 -76.34
CA ARG A 23 44.09 -4.56 -75.27
C ARG A 23 44.87 -3.35 -75.87
N THR A 24 44.41 -2.09 -75.73
CA THR A 24 45.18 -0.84 -76.05
C THR A 24 44.52 0.40 -75.37
N THR A 25 45.17 1.10 -74.42
CA THR A 25 45.91 2.41 -74.54
C THR A 25 45.09 3.66 -74.95
N VAL A 26 45.28 4.89 -74.42
CA VAL A 26 45.37 5.47 -73.04
C VAL A 26 45.88 6.93 -73.16
N ALA A 27 45.21 7.93 -72.55
CA ALA A 27 45.77 9.29 -72.34
C ALA A 27 45.16 10.02 -71.12
N GLN A 28 46.00 10.76 -70.41
CA GLN A 28 45.79 11.53 -69.17
C GLN A 28 44.70 12.63 -69.34
N ARG A 29 43.94 13.09 -68.34
CA ARG A 29 44.19 13.35 -66.90
C ARG A 29 42.91 12.98 -66.07
N ASN A 30 42.89 12.91 -64.73
CA ASN A 30 43.90 13.30 -63.73
C ASN A 30 43.94 12.35 -62.50
N THR A 31 44.85 12.68 -61.58
CA THR A 31 45.20 12.12 -60.25
C THR A 31 44.34 12.66 -59.08
N TYR A 32 44.17 12.04 -57.89
CA TYR A 32 44.60 10.76 -57.31
C TYR A 32 43.56 10.30 -56.25
N LEU A 33 43.18 9.02 -56.23
CA LEU A 33 42.87 8.25 -55.00
C LEU A 33 42.85 6.76 -55.39
N ARG A 34 43.60 5.91 -54.67
CA ARG A 34 43.56 4.44 -54.83
C ARG A 34 42.84 3.79 -53.65
N PRO A 35 42.09 2.68 -53.86
CA PRO A 35 41.31 2.02 -52.82
C PRO A 35 42.16 1.06 -51.98
N ILE A 36 41.78 0.88 -50.71
CA ILE A 36 42.44 -0.05 -49.77
C ILE A 36 41.38 -0.88 -49.04
N GLY A 37 41.34 -2.19 -49.36
CA GLY A 37 40.79 -3.27 -48.53
C GLY A 37 39.27 -3.30 -48.27
N PRO A 38 38.73 -4.47 -47.89
CA PRO A 38 37.45 -4.53 -47.19
C PRO A 38 37.65 -3.97 -45.78
N ARG A 39 37.17 -2.74 -45.54
CA ARG A 39 37.16 -2.14 -44.20
C ARG A 39 36.08 -2.76 -43.33
N ASP A 40 36.34 -2.79 -42.02
CA ASP A 40 35.36 -3.16 -41.00
C ASP A 40 34.01 -2.49 -41.21
N GLN A 41 32.96 -3.30 -41.26
CA GLN A 41 31.62 -2.81 -40.98
C GLN A 41 31.53 -2.58 -39.47
N GLN A 42 31.92 -1.38 -39.02
CA GLN A 42 31.40 -0.83 -37.78
C GLN A 42 29.88 -0.65 -37.94
N GLN A 43 29.14 -1.72 -37.65
CA GLN A 43 27.73 -1.59 -37.30
C GLN A 43 27.66 -0.60 -36.14
N ARG A 44 26.92 0.50 -36.34
CA ARG A 44 26.59 1.41 -35.25
C ARG A 44 25.79 0.61 -34.23
N SER A 45 26.40 0.35 -33.08
CA SER A 45 25.75 -0.26 -31.94
C SER A 45 24.59 0.63 -31.52
N TYR A 46 23.36 0.17 -31.79
CA TYR A 46 22.18 0.65 -31.08
C TYR A 46 22.44 0.49 -29.58
N ALA A 47 22.12 1.52 -28.81
CA ALA A 47 22.56 1.65 -27.43
C ALA A 47 22.15 0.41 -26.61
N THR A 48 23.15 -0.38 -26.22
CA THR A 48 23.01 -1.37 -25.16
C THR A 48 22.59 -0.64 -23.90
N THR A 49 21.46 -1.02 -23.31
CA THR A 49 21.01 -0.50 -22.01
C THR A 49 22.08 -0.85 -20.97
N ARG A 50 22.96 0.11 -20.66
CA ARG A 50 23.87 -0.02 -19.53
C ARG A 50 23.00 -0.03 -18.28
N LEU A 51 23.08 -1.12 -17.53
CA LEU A 51 22.58 -1.19 -16.17
C LEU A 51 23.30 -0.09 -15.38
N HIS A 52 22.63 1.04 -15.13
CA HIS A 52 23.11 2.01 -14.17
C HIS A 52 22.96 1.40 -12.76
N GLU A 53 24.02 1.54 -11.97
CA GLU A 53 24.25 0.77 -10.76
C GLU A 53 23.30 1.15 -9.60
N ASP A 54 23.17 0.22 -8.64
CA ASP A 54 22.42 0.32 -7.37
C ASP A 54 22.70 1.61 -6.55
N GLY A 55 23.78 2.34 -6.86
CA GLY A 55 24.12 3.60 -6.21
C GLY A 55 23.05 4.70 -6.36
N SER A 56 22.38 4.78 -7.52
CA SER A 56 21.38 5.82 -7.82
C SER A 56 20.11 5.68 -6.98
N ALA A 57 19.58 4.46 -6.85
CA ALA A 57 18.44 4.18 -5.99
C ALA A 57 18.80 4.38 -4.50
N ARG A 58 20.02 4.00 -4.11
CA ARG A 58 20.52 4.19 -2.75
C ARG A 58 20.67 5.67 -2.38
N SER A 59 21.15 6.52 -3.28
CA SER A 59 21.22 7.98 -3.03
C SER A 59 19.84 8.60 -2.90
N ALA A 60 18.88 8.21 -3.75
CA ALA A 60 17.50 8.68 -3.62
C ALA A 60 16.91 8.29 -2.25
N VAL A 61 17.02 7.02 -1.84
CA VAL A 61 16.52 6.55 -0.53
C VAL A 61 17.21 7.26 0.64
N ILE A 62 18.52 7.53 0.56
CA ILE A 62 19.23 8.29 1.62
C ILE A 62 18.70 9.73 1.71
N ASN A 63 18.47 10.41 0.58
CA ASN A 63 17.93 11.78 0.58
C ASN A 63 16.51 11.84 1.15
N VAL A 64 15.67 10.83 0.85
CA VAL A 64 14.35 10.69 1.48
C VAL A 64 14.46 10.55 2.99
N LEU A 65 15.33 9.65 3.48
CA LEU A 65 15.52 9.44 4.91
C LEU A 65 16.11 10.67 5.61
N ASN A 66 16.98 11.44 4.95
CA ASN A 66 17.53 12.69 5.49
C ASN A 66 16.49 13.82 5.57
N ASN A 67 15.49 13.82 4.69
CA ASN A 67 14.43 14.84 4.63
C ASN A 67 13.21 14.52 5.51
N ILE A 68 13.24 13.38 6.25
CA ILE A 68 12.16 12.92 7.12
C ILE A 68 12.57 13.08 8.59
N GLY A 69 11.85 13.91 9.34
CA GLY A 69 12.01 14.08 10.78
C GLY A 69 11.07 13.20 11.62
N SER A 70 9.91 12.78 11.10
CA SER A 70 8.90 12.06 11.89
C SER A 70 8.24 10.85 11.18
N LYS A 71 7.69 9.93 11.99
CA LYS A 71 6.84 8.81 11.51
C LYS A 71 5.61 9.30 10.72
N ARG A 72 5.08 10.49 11.06
CA ARG A 72 3.97 11.14 10.35
C ARG A 72 4.40 11.54 8.94
N GLU A 73 5.58 12.14 8.79
CA GLU A 73 6.16 12.48 7.48
C GLU A 73 6.46 11.22 6.64
N VAL A 74 6.98 10.13 7.22
CA VAL A 74 7.11 8.83 6.51
C VAL A 74 5.77 8.38 5.92
N GLN A 75 4.69 8.44 6.72
CA GLN A 75 3.37 7.99 6.26
C GLN A 75 2.75 8.93 5.23
N GLN A 76 2.96 10.25 5.34
CA GLN A 76 2.54 11.23 4.34
C GLN A 76 3.29 11.03 3.02
N TYR A 77 4.61 10.86 3.08
CA TYR A 77 5.47 10.53 1.95
C TYR A 77 4.93 9.28 1.24
N LEU A 78 4.80 8.16 1.95
CA LEU A 78 4.29 6.91 1.38
C LEU A 78 2.88 7.05 0.79
N ALA A 79 1.97 7.78 1.44
CA ALA A 79 0.61 7.99 0.93
C ALA A 79 0.58 8.80 -0.38
N GLN A 80 1.42 9.83 -0.51
CA GLN A 80 1.53 10.62 -1.74
C GLN A 80 2.16 9.79 -2.88
N PHE A 81 3.08 8.89 -2.57
CA PHE A 81 3.69 8.00 -3.56
C PHE A 81 2.79 6.85 -4.02
N THR A 82 1.96 6.27 -3.15
CA THR A 82 1.07 5.16 -3.51
C THR A 82 -0.24 5.61 -4.16
N SER A 83 -0.71 6.82 -3.86
CA SER A 83 -2.05 7.28 -4.27
C SER A 83 -2.13 7.97 -5.64
N VAL A 84 -1.01 8.25 -6.31
CA VAL A 84 -0.95 9.26 -7.39
C VAL A 84 -0.31 8.70 -8.65
N SER A 85 -0.97 8.91 -9.80
CA SER A 85 -0.34 8.71 -11.11
C SER A 85 0.81 9.70 -11.27
N SER A 86 1.99 9.26 -11.72
CA SER A 86 3.15 10.14 -11.88
C SER A 86 2.91 11.34 -12.83
N GLN A 87 1.84 11.28 -13.63
CA GLN A 87 1.33 12.37 -14.48
C GLN A 87 0.65 13.52 -13.72
N GLN A 88 0.21 13.31 -12.47
CA GLN A 88 -0.56 14.27 -11.65
C GLN A 88 0.20 14.69 -10.39
N PHE A 89 1.52 14.47 -10.37
CA PHE A 89 2.33 14.73 -9.18
C PHE A 89 2.47 16.23 -8.89
N ALA A 90 3.17 16.97 -9.77
CA ALA A 90 3.43 18.39 -9.55
C ALA A 90 3.56 19.21 -10.85
N VAL A 91 3.13 20.47 -10.77
CA VAL A 91 3.47 21.53 -11.75
C VAL A 91 4.44 22.49 -11.06
N ILE A 92 5.65 22.66 -11.61
CA ILE A 92 6.71 23.49 -11.05
C ILE A 92 6.96 24.68 -11.99
N LYS A 93 6.67 25.89 -11.51
CA LYS A 93 7.01 27.13 -12.19
C LYS A 93 8.37 27.64 -11.72
N VAL A 94 9.28 27.81 -12.67
CA VAL A 94 10.65 28.28 -12.47
C VAL A 94 10.75 29.76 -12.86
N GLY A 95 11.25 30.60 -11.96
CA GLY A 95 11.55 32.00 -12.25
C GLY A 95 12.88 32.15 -13.02
N GLY A 96 13.01 33.17 -13.87
CA GLY A 96 14.20 33.36 -14.69
C GLY A 96 15.50 33.49 -13.89
N ALA A 97 15.49 34.13 -12.72
CA ALA A 97 16.66 34.20 -11.84
C ALA A 97 17.14 32.80 -11.40
N ILE A 98 16.23 31.86 -11.16
CA ILE A 98 16.57 30.48 -10.79
C ILE A 98 17.38 29.78 -11.90
N LEU A 99 17.11 30.08 -13.18
CA LEU A 99 17.87 29.55 -14.32
C LEU A 99 19.26 30.18 -14.50
N THR A 100 19.53 31.30 -13.84
CA THR A 100 20.84 31.96 -13.85
C THR A 100 21.67 31.53 -12.64
N ASP A 101 21.09 31.66 -11.45
CA ASP A 101 21.85 31.67 -10.19
C ASP A 101 21.74 30.34 -9.42
N TYR A 102 20.74 29.51 -9.70
CA TYR A 102 20.42 28.28 -8.95
C TYR A 102 20.17 27.05 -9.84
N LEU A 103 20.67 27.05 -11.08
CA LEU A 103 20.40 26.01 -12.07
C LEU A 103 20.88 24.61 -11.61
N ASP A 104 22.09 24.50 -11.07
CA ASP A 104 22.63 23.23 -10.58
C ASP A 104 21.86 22.68 -9.38
N VAL A 105 21.43 23.56 -8.46
CA VAL A 105 20.59 23.21 -7.31
C VAL A 105 19.24 22.66 -7.80
N LEU A 106 18.61 23.34 -8.75
CA LEU A 106 17.36 22.91 -9.35
C LEU A 106 17.51 21.54 -10.03
N CYS A 107 18.57 21.34 -10.82
CA CYS A 107 18.86 20.06 -11.47
C CYS A 107 19.11 18.93 -10.47
N ALA A 108 19.83 19.19 -9.37
CA ALA A 108 20.07 18.21 -8.32
C ALA A 108 18.75 17.74 -7.66
N SER A 109 17.86 18.68 -7.29
CA SER A 109 16.55 18.36 -6.69
C SER A 109 15.64 17.61 -7.69
N LEU A 110 15.59 18.05 -8.94
CA LEU A 110 14.79 17.39 -10.00
C LEU A 110 15.31 15.99 -10.33
N ARG A 111 16.62 15.76 -10.26
CA ARG A 111 17.22 14.42 -10.41
C ARG A 111 16.75 13.48 -9.32
N ASN A 112 16.72 13.93 -8.07
CA ASN A 112 16.30 13.09 -6.96
C ASN A 112 14.81 12.69 -7.11
N LEU A 113 13.93 13.63 -7.52
CA LEU A 113 12.54 13.31 -7.88
C LEU A 113 12.44 12.31 -9.05
N ASN A 114 13.25 12.47 -10.10
CA ASN A 114 13.25 11.56 -11.24
C ASN A 114 13.72 10.14 -10.88
N GLN A 115 14.72 10.01 -10.00
CA GLN A 115 15.18 8.73 -9.45
C GLN A 115 14.10 8.03 -8.61
N MET A 116 13.17 8.78 -8.02
CA MET A 116 12.01 8.25 -7.30
C MET A 116 10.83 7.89 -8.23
N GLY A 117 10.96 8.05 -9.55
CA GLY A 117 9.90 7.76 -10.52
C GLY A 117 8.86 8.88 -10.68
N LEU A 118 9.15 10.09 -10.21
CA LEU A 118 8.28 11.26 -10.32
C LEU A 118 8.71 12.16 -11.46
N PHE A 119 7.73 12.66 -12.22
CA PHE A 119 7.94 13.48 -13.42
C PHE A 119 7.19 14.80 -13.30
N PRO A 120 7.72 15.77 -12.51
CA PRO A 120 7.09 17.08 -12.40
C PRO A 120 7.03 17.79 -13.75
N VAL A 121 5.94 18.50 -14.02
CA VAL A 121 5.80 19.32 -15.24
C VAL A 121 6.41 20.68 -14.98
N ILE A 122 7.45 21.03 -15.72
CA ILE A 122 8.19 22.28 -15.52
C ILE A 122 7.69 23.33 -16.52
N ILE A 123 7.37 24.53 -16.04
CA ILE A 123 7.21 25.71 -16.89
C ILE A 123 8.17 26.81 -16.42
N HIS A 124 8.90 27.44 -17.33
CA HIS A 124 9.88 28.46 -16.99
C HIS A 124 9.61 29.83 -17.62
N GLY A 125 10.04 30.87 -16.91
CA GLY A 125 10.09 32.25 -17.38
C GLY A 125 11.55 32.73 -17.54
N ALA A 126 11.78 33.80 -18.32
CA ALA A 126 13.11 34.38 -18.56
C ALA A 126 13.12 35.92 -18.41
N GLY A 127 12.37 36.44 -17.44
CA GLY A 127 12.09 37.88 -17.29
C GLY A 127 13.33 38.78 -17.13
N PRO A 128 14.25 38.51 -16.19
CA PRO A 128 15.48 39.29 -16.01
C PRO A 128 16.39 39.26 -17.25
N GLN A 129 16.56 38.08 -17.85
CA GLN A 129 17.34 37.90 -19.08
C GLN A 129 16.76 38.72 -20.25
N LEU A 130 15.42 38.75 -20.37
CA LEU A 130 14.74 39.50 -21.41
C LEU A 130 14.94 41.01 -21.27
N ASN A 131 14.90 41.56 -20.05
CA ASN A 131 15.20 42.99 -19.85
C ASN A 131 16.60 43.34 -20.37
N LYS A 132 17.61 42.56 -19.97
CA LYS A 132 19.00 42.76 -20.38
C LYS A 132 19.17 42.70 -21.91
N LEU A 133 18.57 41.71 -22.58
CA LEU A 133 18.65 41.60 -24.05
C LEU A 133 17.91 42.72 -24.79
N LEU A 134 16.85 43.27 -24.22
CA LEU A 134 16.14 44.43 -24.79
C LEU A 134 16.98 45.70 -24.65
N GLU A 135 17.58 45.92 -23.47
CA GLU A 135 18.53 47.02 -23.22
C GLU A 135 19.74 46.95 -24.16
N GLU A 136 20.36 45.76 -24.33
CA GLU A 136 21.45 45.52 -25.29
C GLU A 136 21.02 45.75 -26.76
N ALA A 137 19.75 45.53 -27.09
CA ALA A 137 19.16 45.81 -28.40
C ALA A 137 18.70 47.27 -28.58
N GLY A 138 18.84 48.13 -27.57
CA GLY A 138 18.38 49.52 -27.59
C GLY A 138 16.86 49.68 -27.56
N ILE A 139 16.14 48.72 -26.98
CA ILE A 139 14.67 48.71 -26.83
C ILE A 139 14.34 48.91 -25.35
N GLU A 140 13.75 50.05 -24.98
CA GLU A 140 13.30 50.27 -23.59
C GLU A 140 12.09 49.39 -23.24
N PRO A 141 12.15 48.57 -22.17
CA PRO A 141 11.02 47.75 -21.74
C PRO A 141 9.82 48.56 -21.25
N GLN A 142 8.72 48.55 -22.00
CA GLN A 142 7.46 49.21 -21.62
C GLN A 142 6.53 48.28 -20.84
N TYR A 143 5.90 48.82 -19.79
CA TYR A 143 4.93 48.10 -18.96
C TYR A 143 3.65 48.92 -18.79
N ASN A 144 2.50 48.26 -18.89
CA ASN A 144 1.21 48.80 -18.48
C ASN A 144 0.55 47.80 -17.50
N GLU A 145 0.01 48.29 -16.39
CA GLU A 145 -0.56 47.47 -15.29
C GLU A 145 0.36 46.34 -14.76
N GLY A 146 1.68 46.46 -14.94
CA GLY A 146 2.67 45.42 -14.60
C GLY A 146 2.84 44.31 -15.65
N ILE A 147 2.13 44.39 -16.78
CA ILE A 147 2.28 43.53 -17.95
C ILE A 147 3.22 44.21 -18.96
N ARG A 148 4.17 43.45 -19.53
CA ARG A 148 5.10 43.96 -20.55
C ARG A 148 4.39 44.09 -21.89
N ILE A 149 4.36 45.29 -22.46
CA ILE A 149 3.90 45.50 -23.85
C ILE A 149 4.89 44.79 -24.78
N THR A 150 4.39 43.90 -25.64
CA THR A 150 5.26 43.03 -26.46
C THR A 150 5.03 43.31 -27.94
N ASP A 151 5.84 44.21 -28.52
CA ASP A 151 5.83 44.48 -29.96
C ASP A 151 6.50 43.35 -30.77
N GLY A 152 6.44 43.43 -32.10
CA GLY A 152 7.02 42.39 -32.98
C GLY A 152 8.53 42.19 -32.81
N LYS A 153 9.29 43.25 -32.47
CA LYS A 153 10.73 43.14 -32.19
C LYS A 153 10.99 42.47 -30.84
N THR A 154 10.27 42.90 -29.80
CA THR A 154 10.31 42.34 -28.45
C THR A 154 9.93 40.87 -28.46
N LEU A 155 8.89 40.48 -29.22
CA LEU A 155 8.48 39.08 -29.39
C LEU A 155 9.59 38.25 -30.05
N GLY A 156 10.27 38.78 -31.07
CA GLY A 156 11.37 38.09 -31.74
C GLY A 156 12.54 37.78 -30.78
N ILE A 157 12.93 38.76 -29.96
CA ILE A 157 13.96 38.61 -28.93
C ILE A 157 13.51 37.64 -27.83
N ALA A 158 12.29 37.82 -27.32
CA ALA A 158 11.71 36.96 -26.30
C ALA A 158 11.62 35.49 -26.75
N ARG A 159 11.11 35.23 -27.96
CA ARG A 159 11.01 33.87 -28.52
C ARG A 159 12.38 33.20 -28.62
N LYS A 160 13.40 33.92 -29.11
CA LYS A 160 14.77 33.38 -29.18
C LYS A 160 15.27 33.00 -27.78
N LEU A 161 15.20 33.93 -26.83
CA LEU A 161 15.62 33.72 -25.44
C LEU A 161 14.89 32.54 -24.77
N PHE A 162 13.57 32.42 -24.95
CA PHE A 162 12.79 31.34 -24.34
C PHE A 162 13.20 29.96 -24.85
N LEU A 163 13.53 29.84 -26.13
CA LEU A 163 14.05 28.60 -26.71
C LEU A 163 15.46 28.28 -26.19
N GLU A 164 16.33 29.29 -26.07
CA GLU A 164 17.69 29.14 -25.55
C GLU A 164 17.69 28.72 -24.06
N GLU A 165 16.91 29.37 -23.20
CA GLU A 165 16.80 29.00 -21.77
C GLU A 165 16.06 27.66 -21.58
N ASN A 166 15.11 27.29 -22.46
CA ASN A 166 14.47 25.96 -22.42
C ASN A 166 15.49 24.84 -22.70
N LEU A 167 16.27 25.00 -23.78
CA LEU A 167 17.29 24.02 -24.15
C LEU A 167 18.39 23.94 -23.10
N LYS A 168 18.88 25.08 -22.59
CA LYS A 168 19.86 25.15 -21.50
C LYS A 168 19.41 24.37 -20.25
N LEU A 169 18.15 24.50 -19.84
CA LEU A 169 17.60 23.73 -18.70
C LEU A 169 17.51 22.23 -19.02
N VAL A 170 17.10 21.86 -20.24
CA VAL A 170 17.04 20.45 -20.67
C VAL A 170 18.44 19.83 -20.72
N GLU A 171 19.42 20.49 -21.33
CA GLU A 171 20.81 20.04 -21.42
C GLU A 171 21.46 19.93 -20.02
N ALA A 172 21.17 20.88 -19.13
CA ALA A 172 21.59 20.79 -17.73
C ALA A 172 20.99 19.54 -17.06
N LEU A 173 19.68 19.31 -17.17
CA LEU A 173 19.01 18.12 -16.63
C LEU A 173 19.60 16.81 -17.20
N GLU A 174 19.81 16.73 -18.51
CA GLU A 174 20.44 15.56 -19.14
C GLU A 174 21.89 15.34 -18.64
N SER A 175 22.66 16.41 -18.42
CA SER A 175 24.02 16.30 -17.85
C SER A 175 24.01 15.76 -16.41
N TRP A 176 22.97 16.05 -15.64
CA TRP A 176 22.70 15.51 -14.30
C TRP A 176 22.10 14.09 -14.32
N GLY A 177 21.93 13.48 -15.51
CA GLY A 177 21.39 12.12 -15.70
C GLY A 177 19.87 12.03 -15.74
N VAL A 178 19.18 13.17 -15.89
CA VAL A 178 17.71 13.27 -15.89
C VAL A 178 17.20 13.30 -17.32
N ARG A 179 16.25 12.43 -17.65
CA ARG A 179 15.59 12.47 -18.96
C ARG A 179 14.60 13.62 -19.00
N ALA A 180 14.93 14.69 -19.71
CA ALA A 180 14.06 15.85 -19.91
C ALA A 180 13.61 15.95 -21.37
N ARG A 181 12.40 16.49 -21.64
CA ARG A 181 11.87 16.70 -23.00
C ARG A 181 11.49 18.17 -23.18
N PRO A 182 12.09 18.90 -24.14
CA PRO A 182 11.68 20.27 -24.45
C PRO A 182 10.30 20.25 -25.11
N ILE A 183 9.38 21.09 -24.62
CA ILE A 183 8.05 21.28 -25.20
C ILE A 183 7.81 22.78 -25.38
N THR A 184 8.15 23.29 -26.57
CA THR A 184 8.26 24.72 -26.86
C THR A 184 7.06 25.34 -27.58
N SER A 185 6.07 24.53 -27.96
CA SER A 185 4.87 24.91 -28.71
C SER A 185 3.78 23.83 -28.60
N GLY A 186 2.57 24.11 -29.09
CA GLY A 186 1.47 23.13 -29.18
C GLY A 186 0.88 22.65 -27.85
N VAL A 187 1.09 23.39 -26.75
CA VAL A 187 0.48 23.12 -25.44
C VAL A 187 -0.42 24.25 -24.97
N LEU A 188 0.07 25.48 -24.96
CA LEU A 188 -0.68 26.63 -24.48
C LEU A 188 -1.33 27.32 -25.67
N MET A 189 -2.67 27.37 -25.69
CA MET A 189 -3.43 28.17 -26.64
C MET A 189 -3.89 29.46 -25.97
N ALA A 190 -3.86 30.57 -26.69
CA ALA A 190 -4.19 31.88 -26.15
C ALA A 190 -4.82 32.82 -27.18
N ASP A 191 -5.78 33.62 -26.72
CA ASP A 191 -6.26 34.80 -27.44
C ASP A 191 -5.40 36.02 -27.13
N TYR A 192 -5.48 37.03 -27.98
CA TYR A 192 -4.91 38.35 -27.68
C TYR A 192 -5.58 38.96 -26.45
N LYS A 193 -4.80 39.32 -25.43
CA LYS A 193 -5.35 39.91 -24.19
C LYS A 193 -6.02 41.26 -24.44
N ASP A 194 -5.28 42.15 -25.10
CA ASP A 194 -5.75 43.37 -25.76
C ASP A 194 -4.67 43.70 -26.80
N LYS A 195 -5.06 43.65 -28.07
CA LYS A 195 -4.13 43.80 -29.20
C LYS A 195 -3.68 45.24 -29.40
N ASP A 196 -4.49 46.22 -28.99
CA ASP A 196 -4.18 47.64 -29.14
C ASP A 196 -3.28 48.12 -28.00
N THR A 197 -3.53 47.66 -26.76
CA THR A 197 -2.72 48.04 -25.59
C THR A 197 -1.44 47.21 -25.43
N TYR A 198 -1.53 45.88 -25.53
CA TYR A 198 -0.42 44.97 -25.18
C TYR A 198 0.26 44.31 -26.38
N GLN A 199 -0.30 44.44 -27.59
CA GLN A 199 0.19 43.85 -28.84
C GLN A 199 0.28 42.32 -28.77
N PHE A 200 1.46 41.70 -28.90
CA PHE A 200 1.63 40.24 -28.95
C PHE A 200 1.65 39.58 -27.56
N VAL A 201 0.70 39.95 -26.69
CA VAL A 201 0.51 39.37 -25.36
C VAL A 201 -0.79 38.56 -25.34
N GLY A 202 -0.69 37.31 -24.87
CA GLY A 202 -1.79 36.36 -24.83
C GLY A 202 -2.42 36.20 -23.46
N GLU A 203 -3.70 35.84 -23.45
CA GLU A 203 -4.41 35.28 -22.30
C GLU A 203 -4.76 33.82 -22.64
N VAL A 204 -4.25 32.87 -21.86
CA VAL A 204 -4.41 31.43 -22.13
C VAL A 204 -5.87 31.04 -21.93
N ASN A 205 -6.44 30.39 -22.94
CA ASN A 205 -7.85 29.97 -22.98
C ASN A 205 -8.00 28.43 -23.01
N GLN A 206 -6.97 27.70 -23.43
CA GLN A 206 -6.98 26.24 -23.55
C GLN A 206 -5.56 25.67 -23.39
N VAL A 207 -5.48 24.47 -22.81
CA VAL A 207 -4.23 23.73 -22.62
C VAL A 207 -4.35 22.32 -23.21
N HIS A 208 -3.40 21.91 -24.04
CA HIS A 208 -3.34 20.59 -24.65
C HIS A 208 -2.38 19.66 -23.91
N GLY A 209 -2.85 18.99 -22.84
CA GLY A 209 -2.02 18.10 -22.02
C GLY A 209 -1.52 16.81 -22.70
N GLY A 210 -1.85 16.55 -23.97
CA GLY A 210 -1.52 15.30 -24.66
C GLY A 210 -0.02 15.02 -24.80
N THR A 211 0.76 16.04 -25.20
CA THR A 211 2.22 15.94 -25.34
C THR A 211 2.93 15.79 -23.99
N ILE A 212 2.42 16.44 -22.95
CA ILE A 212 2.87 16.33 -21.56
C ILE A 212 2.67 14.91 -21.05
N ARG A 213 1.44 14.36 -21.19
CA ARG A 213 1.11 12.99 -20.77
C ARG A 213 1.95 11.94 -21.49
N ALA A 214 2.23 12.13 -22.79
CA ALA A 214 3.11 11.26 -23.56
C ALA A 214 4.58 11.35 -23.09
N ALA A 215 5.10 12.54 -22.80
CA ALA A 215 6.46 12.70 -22.26
C ALA A 215 6.64 11.98 -20.93
N ILE A 216 5.67 12.10 -20.02
CA ILE A 216 5.70 11.44 -18.71
C ILE A 216 5.57 9.90 -18.87
N ALA A 217 4.71 9.42 -19.77
CA ALA A 217 4.57 7.98 -20.05
C ALA A 217 5.88 7.36 -20.61
N ASP A 218 6.63 8.11 -21.41
CA ASP A 218 7.96 7.73 -21.91
C ASP A 218 9.07 7.84 -20.84
N GLY A 219 8.76 8.34 -19.64
CA GLY A 219 9.70 8.57 -18.54
C GLY A 219 10.60 9.81 -18.71
N TYR A 220 10.05 10.90 -19.24
CA TYR A 220 10.71 12.21 -19.33
C TYR A 220 10.03 13.25 -18.42
N ILE A 221 10.83 14.16 -17.86
CA ILE A 221 10.36 15.44 -17.30
C ILE A 221 10.05 16.40 -18.46
N PRO A 222 8.79 16.84 -18.65
CA PRO A 222 8.45 17.81 -19.70
C PRO A 222 8.81 19.24 -19.25
N VAL A 223 9.51 19.97 -20.12
CA VAL A 223 10.01 21.33 -19.84
C VAL A 223 9.40 22.33 -20.84
N LEU A 224 8.51 23.18 -20.35
CA LEU A 224 7.67 24.09 -21.14
C LEU A 224 8.16 25.55 -21.07
N THR A 225 8.03 26.27 -22.18
CA THR A 225 8.18 27.73 -22.25
C THR A 225 6.85 28.44 -21.95
N CYS A 226 6.86 29.62 -21.33
CA CYS A 226 5.67 30.47 -21.19
C CYS A 226 5.32 31.27 -22.49
N MET A 227 5.27 30.56 -23.62
CA MET A 227 4.77 31.05 -24.91
C MET A 227 3.51 30.27 -25.27
N ALA A 228 2.51 30.96 -25.81
CA ALA A 228 1.27 30.34 -26.30
C ALA A 228 1.08 30.63 -27.80
N GLU A 229 0.16 29.93 -28.42
CA GLU A 229 -0.18 30.07 -29.84
C GLU A 229 -1.67 30.43 -29.99
N SER A 230 -2.01 31.31 -30.93
CA SER A 230 -3.41 31.52 -31.33
C SER A 230 -3.91 30.38 -32.22
N GLU A 231 -5.21 30.30 -32.50
CA GLU A 231 -5.77 29.35 -33.48
C GLU A 231 -5.14 29.49 -34.89
N GLU A 232 -4.67 30.70 -35.24
CA GLU A 232 -3.96 30.99 -36.50
C GLU A 232 -2.46 30.61 -36.46
N GLY A 233 -1.94 30.14 -35.33
CA GLY A 233 -0.53 29.79 -35.13
C GLY A 233 0.41 30.96 -34.83
N GLN A 234 -0.13 32.13 -34.47
CA GLN A 234 0.69 33.27 -34.04
C GLN A 234 1.17 33.05 -32.59
N VAL A 235 2.49 33.11 -32.37
CA VAL A 235 3.08 33.04 -31.02
C VAL A 235 2.77 34.30 -30.23
N LEU A 236 2.30 34.14 -29.00
CA LEU A 236 1.99 35.20 -28.04
C LEU A 236 2.81 35.02 -26.75
N ASN A 237 3.25 36.14 -26.18
CA ASN A 237 3.95 36.18 -24.90
C ASN A 237 2.92 36.06 -23.75
N VAL A 238 3.16 35.20 -22.77
CA VAL A 238 2.21 34.93 -21.68
C VAL A 238 2.88 35.06 -20.31
N ASN A 239 2.14 35.56 -19.32
CA ASN A 239 2.60 35.59 -17.93
C ASN A 239 2.82 34.16 -17.39
N ALA A 240 4.04 33.85 -16.96
CA ALA A 240 4.42 32.51 -16.50
C ALA A 240 3.65 32.01 -15.26
N ASP A 241 3.21 32.89 -14.35
CA ASP A 241 2.41 32.50 -13.19
C ASP A 241 0.97 32.13 -13.65
N LYS A 242 0.39 32.87 -14.61
CA LYS A 242 -0.90 32.51 -15.24
C LYS A 242 -0.80 31.21 -16.05
N ALA A 243 0.24 31.05 -16.86
CA ALA A 243 0.44 29.82 -17.64
C ALA A 243 0.61 28.58 -16.75
N ALA A 244 1.28 28.72 -15.59
CA ALA A 244 1.37 27.66 -14.59
C ALA A 244 0.01 27.34 -13.95
N ALA A 245 -0.82 28.36 -13.69
CA ALA A 245 -2.18 28.17 -13.18
C ALA A 245 -3.05 27.38 -14.18
N GLU A 246 -3.09 27.77 -15.46
CA GLU A 246 -3.87 27.06 -16.48
C GLU A 246 -3.35 25.64 -16.75
N LEU A 247 -2.03 25.41 -16.70
CA LEU A 247 -1.45 24.05 -16.71
C LEU A 247 -1.92 23.22 -15.50
N ALA A 248 -1.99 23.81 -14.31
CA ALA A 248 -2.48 23.13 -13.13
C ALA A 248 -3.99 22.82 -13.22
N ARG A 249 -4.80 23.63 -13.91
CA ARG A 249 -6.22 23.33 -14.16
C ARG A 249 -6.42 22.12 -15.08
N GLU A 250 -5.66 22.01 -16.17
CA GLU A 250 -5.72 20.86 -17.09
C GLU A 250 -5.12 19.57 -16.50
N LEU A 251 -4.06 19.67 -15.70
CA LEU A 251 -3.35 18.50 -15.17
C LEU A 251 -3.86 18.03 -13.80
N VAL A 252 -4.53 18.90 -13.05
CA VAL A 252 -5.04 18.68 -11.68
C VAL A 252 -3.98 18.06 -10.76
N PRO A 253 -2.82 18.72 -10.55
CA PRO A 253 -1.73 18.19 -9.73
C PRO A 253 -2.03 18.28 -8.23
N LEU A 254 -1.38 17.44 -7.42
CA LEU A 254 -1.41 17.60 -5.96
C LEU A 254 -0.60 18.82 -5.48
N LYS A 255 0.56 19.06 -6.09
CA LYS A 255 1.48 20.14 -5.70
C LYS A 255 1.72 21.10 -6.85
N ILE A 256 1.57 22.40 -6.58
CA ILE A 256 1.88 23.47 -7.51
C ILE A 256 2.99 24.29 -6.87
N VAL A 257 4.17 24.34 -7.49
CA VAL A 257 5.36 24.92 -6.85
C VAL A 257 5.81 26.16 -7.61
N TYR A 258 5.86 27.29 -6.90
CA TYR A 258 6.45 28.54 -7.39
C TYR A 258 7.85 28.71 -6.79
N LEU A 259 8.89 28.43 -7.59
CA LEU A 259 10.27 28.63 -7.16
C LEU A 259 10.64 30.11 -7.14
N SER A 260 11.23 30.55 -6.02
CA SER A 260 11.64 31.94 -5.79
C SER A 260 12.89 32.02 -4.91
N GLU A 261 13.73 33.02 -5.18
CA GLU A 261 14.98 33.25 -4.44
C GLU A 261 14.75 33.55 -2.95
N LYS A 262 13.61 34.15 -2.61
CA LYS A 262 13.27 34.51 -1.21
C LYS A 262 12.78 33.34 -0.38
N GLY A 263 12.45 32.21 -1.00
CA GLY A 263 11.98 31.03 -0.28
C GLY A 263 10.58 31.10 0.32
N GLY A 264 9.80 32.18 0.13
CA GLY A 264 8.43 32.26 0.66
C GLY A 264 7.86 33.68 0.74
N ILE A 265 6.74 33.80 1.45
CA ILE A 265 6.11 35.07 1.85
C ILE A 265 6.50 35.35 3.30
N HIS A 266 7.08 36.52 3.54
CA HIS A 266 7.40 37.00 4.89
C HIS A 266 6.35 38.02 5.33
N ASP A 267 5.92 37.89 6.58
CA ASP A 267 5.16 38.93 7.26
C ASP A 267 6.10 40.13 7.51
N LYS A 268 5.69 41.32 7.07
CA LYS A 268 6.55 42.52 7.14
C LYS A 268 6.48 43.26 8.48
N GLU A 269 5.54 42.92 9.36
CA GLU A 269 5.43 43.49 10.70
C GLU A 269 6.34 42.73 11.68
N THR A 270 6.38 41.40 11.56
CA THR A 270 7.18 40.50 12.43
C THR A 270 8.51 40.07 11.81
N GLY A 271 8.68 40.21 10.49
CA GLY A 271 9.84 39.73 9.73
C GLY A 271 9.90 38.21 9.52
N LYS A 272 8.97 37.45 10.12
CA LYS A 272 8.97 35.98 10.09
C LYS A 272 8.44 35.45 8.75
N LEU A 273 8.91 34.26 8.38
CA LEU A 273 8.33 33.47 7.29
C LEU A 273 6.90 33.07 7.68
N ILE A 274 5.96 33.18 6.74
CA ILE A 274 4.63 32.60 6.87
C ILE A 274 4.71 31.17 6.34
N GLU A 275 4.72 30.19 7.23
CA GLU A 275 4.90 28.76 6.87
C GLU A 275 3.69 28.21 6.11
N ALA A 276 2.47 28.61 6.50
CA ALA A 276 1.23 28.18 5.86
C ALA A 276 0.19 29.30 5.79
N ILE A 277 -0.71 29.20 4.80
CA ILE A 277 -1.92 30.03 4.70
C ILE A 277 -3.13 29.12 4.41
N ASN A 278 -4.15 29.18 5.26
CA ASN A 278 -5.41 28.45 5.11
C ASN A 278 -6.50 29.38 4.54
N LEU A 279 -6.71 29.35 3.22
CA LEU A 279 -7.52 30.35 2.52
C LEU A 279 -9.00 30.40 2.95
N ASP A 280 -9.62 29.28 3.34
CA ASP A 280 -11.02 29.25 3.79
C ASP A 280 -11.23 29.94 5.15
N GLU A 281 -10.16 30.22 5.91
CA GLU A 281 -10.20 30.82 7.26
C GLU A 281 -9.47 32.18 7.33
N GLU A 282 -8.28 32.28 6.72
CA GLU A 282 -7.34 33.40 6.93
C GLU A 282 -7.31 34.43 5.78
N TYR A 283 -7.89 34.11 4.61
CA TYR A 283 -7.77 34.95 3.40
C TYR A 283 -8.22 36.40 3.64
N ASP A 284 -9.38 36.58 4.26
CA ASP A 284 -9.93 37.91 4.55
C ASP A 284 -9.13 38.69 5.60
N GLU A 285 -8.37 38.01 6.47
CA GLU A 285 -7.48 38.68 7.42
C GLU A 285 -6.22 39.18 6.68
N TYR A 286 -5.53 38.30 5.95
CA TYR A 286 -4.36 38.70 5.15
C TYR A 286 -4.70 39.79 4.13
N MET A 287 -5.88 39.74 3.51
CA MET A 287 -6.34 40.78 2.57
C MET A 287 -6.62 42.13 3.23
N LYS A 288 -6.70 42.22 4.56
CA LYS A 288 -6.83 43.48 5.33
C LYS A 288 -5.49 44.00 5.87
N LYS A 289 -4.45 43.16 6.01
CA LYS A 289 -3.15 43.57 6.56
C LYS A 289 -2.49 44.67 5.68
N PRO A 290 -2.05 45.81 6.24
CA PRO A 290 -1.55 46.95 5.46
C PRO A 290 -0.34 46.63 4.57
N TRP A 291 0.49 45.67 4.99
CA TRP A 291 1.72 45.31 4.28
C TRP A 291 1.50 44.41 3.06
N VAL A 292 0.29 43.88 2.84
CA VAL A 292 -0.10 43.07 1.68
C VAL A 292 -0.37 44.00 0.47
N ILE A 293 0.74 44.55 -0.03
CA ILE A 293 0.81 45.44 -1.20
C ILE A 293 0.46 44.72 -2.51
N HIS A 294 0.27 45.50 -3.58
CA HIS A 294 -0.27 45.05 -4.88
C HIS A 294 0.27 43.70 -5.39
N GLY A 295 1.60 43.48 -5.37
CA GLY A 295 2.22 42.24 -5.85
C GLY A 295 1.86 41.00 -5.00
N THR A 296 2.01 41.10 -3.67
CA THR A 296 1.62 40.01 -2.75
C THR A 296 0.11 39.77 -2.78
N ARG A 297 -0.67 40.86 -2.88
CA ARG A 297 -2.14 40.80 -2.93
C ARG A 297 -2.66 40.10 -4.17
N SER A 298 -2.11 40.41 -5.36
CA SER A 298 -2.43 39.67 -6.59
C SER A 298 -2.07 38.21 -6.40
N LYS A 299 -0.83 37.89 -5.99
CA LYS A 299 -0.35 36.52 -5.84
C LYS A 299 -1.27 35.66 -4.93
N ILE A 300 -1.66 36.14 -3.76
CA ILE A 300 -2.56 35.38 -2.86
C ILE A 300 -3.96 35.25 -3.48
N ARG A 301 -4.49 36.29 -4.14
CA ARG A 301 -5.78 36.25 -4.84
C ARG A 301 -5.76 35.24 -6.00
N ASP A 302 -4.76 35.31 -6.86
CA ASP A 302 -4.60 34.46 -8.04
C ASP A 302 -4.44 32.98 -7.63
N ILE A 303 -3.70 32.74 -6.53
CA ILE A 303 -3.58 31.42 -5.90
C ILE A 303 -4.92 30.95 -5.30
N LYS A 304 -5.71 31.83 -4.68
CA LYS A 304 -7.06 31.48 -4.22
C LYS A 304 -7.96 31.07 -5.38
N THR A 305 -8.04 31.89 -6.43
CA THR A 305 -8.83 31.58 -7.63
C THR A 305 -8.40 30.27 -8.29
N LEU A 306 -7.11 29.97 -8.32
CA LEU A 306 -6.60 28.68 -8.82
C LEU A 306 -7.04 27.50 -7.94
N LEU A 307 -6.91 27.64 -6.62
CA LEU A 307 -7.23 26.57 -5.68
C LEU A 307 -8.74 26.35 -5.48
N ASP A 308 -9.57 27.39 -5.66
CA ASP A 308 -11.04 27.28 -5.59
C ASP A 308 -11.59 26.26 -6.61
N ASP A 309 -10.99 26.22 -7.81
CA ASP A 309 -11.35 25.33 -8.92
C ASP A 309 -10.66 23.95 -8.87
N LEU A 310 -9.73 23.75 -7.93
CA LEU A 310 -8.99 22.49 -7.74
C LEU A 310 -9.51 21.70 -6.54
N PRO A 311 -9.23 20.38 -6.47
CA PRO A 311 -9.55 19.57 -5.29
C PRO A 311 -8.94 20.15 -4.00
N ARG A 312 -9.62 19.99 -2.85
CA ARG A 312 -9.10 20.43 -1.54
C ARG A 312 -7.74 19.80 -1.14
N SER A 313 -7.37 18.69 -1.78
CA SER A 313 -6.06 18.04 -1.63
C SER A 313 -4.92 18.74 -2.39
N SER A 314 -5.23 19.58 -3.38
CA SER A 314 -4.23 20.37 -4.10
C SER A 314 -3.74 21.54 -3.24
N SER A 315 -2.46 21.86 -3.39
CA SER A 315 -1.83 22.96 -2.65
C SER A 315 -0.78 23.69 -3.51
N VAL A 316 -0.59 24.98 -3.22
CA VAL A 316 0.43 25.82 -3.84
C VAL A 316 1.54 26.08 -2.82
N ALA A 317 2.79 25.86 -3.18
CA ALA A 317 3.94 26.17 -2.34
C ALA A 317 4.85 27.22 -2.99
N ILE A 318 5.32 28.19 -2.21
CA ILE A 318 6.29 29.21 -2.64
C ILE A 318 7.58 28.98 -1.86
N ILE A 319 8.64 28.53 -2.54
CA ILE A 319 9.85 27.99 -1.89
C ILE A 319 11.14 28.30 -2.64
N HIS A 320 12.28 28.01 -2.01
CA HIS A 320 13.61 28.02 -2.61
C HIS A 320 13.90 26.70 -3.35
N PRO A 321 14.75 26.64 -4.39
CA PRO A 321 15.06 25.38 -5.09
C PRO A 321 15.68 24.28 -4.19
N GLU A 322 16.51 24.67 -3.21
CA GLU A 322 17.09 23.76 -2.21
C GLU A 322 16.01 23.07 -1.34
N SER A 323 14.89 23.77 -1.14
CA SER A 323 13.75 23.35 -0.33
C SER A 323 12.77 22.43 -1.06
N LEU A 324 12.97 22.17 -2.37
CA LEU A 324 11.99 21.53 -3.25
C LEU A 324 11.57 20.12 -2.77
N GLU A 325 12.51 19.28 -2.38
CA GLU A 325 12.21 17.92 -1.90
C GLU A 325 11.45 17.94 -0.58
N ARG A 326 11.87 18.78 0.38
CA ARG A 326 11.23 18.87 1.69
C ARG A 326 9.78 19.33 1.56
N GLU A 327 9.53 20.40 0.80
CA GLU A 327 8.18 20.95 0.61
C GLU A 327 7.23 20.02 -0.14
N LEU A 328 7.72 19.23 -1.10
CA LEU A 328 6.87 18.33 -1.86
C LEU A 328 6.27 17.24 -0.96
N PHE A 329 7.00 16.79 0.07
CA PHE A 329 6.64 15.60 0.86
C PHE A 329 6.37 15.83 2.36
N THR A 330 6.74 16.97 2.94
CA THR A 330 6.42 17.30 4.35
C THR A 330 5.41 18.43 4.46
N HIS A 331 4.77 18.54 5.64
CA HIS A 331 3.94 19.69 6.01
C HIS A 331 4.70 20.73 6.86
N SER A 332 5.86 20.33 7.39
CA SER A 332 6.84 21.13 8.15
C SER A 332 7.61 22.06 7.19
N GLY A 333 6.85 22.92 6.50
CA GLY A 333 7.19 23.53 5.22
C GLY A 333 8.54 24.23 5.14
N ALA A 334 9.03 24.35 3.92
CA ALA A 334 10.34 24.92 3.62
C ALA A 334 10.26 26.30 2.94
N GLY A 335 9.06 26.90 3.01
CA GLY A 335 8.67 28.21 2.53
C GLY A 335 7.23 28.48 2.94
N THR A 336 6.40 29.00 2.02
CA THR A 336 4.96 29.26 2.29
C THR A 336 4.06 28.27 1.56
N LEU A 337 3.36 27.43 2.31
CA LEU A 337 2.35 26.49 1.81
C LEU A 337 0.94 27.12 1.87
N ILE A 338 0.38 27.43 0.71
CA ILE A 338 -0.97 27.98 0.56
C ILE A 338 -1.92 26.88 0.10
N ARG A 339 -3.02 26.69 0.82
CA ARG A 339 -4.10 25.77 0.43
C ARG A 339 -5.46 26.30 0.84
N ARG A 340 -6.54 25.69 0.36
CA ARG A 340 -7.89 25.97 0.87
C ARG A 340 -7.99 25.71 2.37
N GLY A 341 -7.40 24.61 2.82
CA GLY A 341 -7.52 24.15 4.20
C GLY A 341 -8.91 23.56 4.46
N THR A 342 -9.28 23.49 5.73
CA THR A 342 -10.61 23.07 6.18
C THR A 342 -11.06 24.08 7.23
N LYS A 343 -12.21 24.72 6.99
CA LYS A 343 -12.78 25.67 7.94
C LYS A 343 -13.25 24.92 9.18
N LEU A 344 -12.81 25.36 10.34
CA LEU A 344 -13.28 24.81 11.61
C LEU A 344 -14.56 25.54 12.05
N LEU A 345 -15.59 24.74 12.35
CA LEU A 345 -16.77 25.14 13.07
C LEU A 345 -16.47 25.16 14.57
N GLN A 346 -17.14 26.04 15.30
CA GLN A 346 -17.05 26.15 16.75
C GLN A 346 -18.43 25.93 17.36
N ALA A 347 -18.50 25.16 18.44
CA ALA A 347 -19.72 24.96 19.22
C ALA A 347 -19.43 25.11 20.72
N SER A 348 -20.30 25.81 21.45
CA SER A 348 -20.23 25.99 22.90
C SER A 348 -21.40 25.35 23.65
N THR A 349 -22.40 24.84 22.92
CA THR A 349 -23.53 24.05 23.44
C THR A 349 -23.82 22.85 22.54
N LEU A 350 -24.46 21.79 23.06
CA LEU A 350 -24.78 20.59 22.27
C LEU A 350 -25.74 20.84 21.07
N PRO A 351 -26.73 21.75 21.14
CA PRO A 351 -27.58 22.06 19.99
C PRO A 351 -26.91 22.82 18.84
N GLU A 352 -25.69 23.34 19.02
CA GLU A 352 -24.92 24.02 17.96
C GLU A 352 -24.24 23.03 16.99
N PHE A 353 -24.26 21.73 17.28
CA PHE A 353 -23.78 20.71 16.33
C PHE A 353 -24.88 20.32 15.34
N GLU A 354 -24.56 20.29 14.05
CA GLU A 354 -25.51 19.99 12.96
C GLU A 354 -26.15 18.59 13.09
N SER A 355 -25.41 17.61 13.61
CA SER A 355 -25.89 16.25 13.81
C SER A 355 -25.39 15.64 15.12
N MET A 356 -26.32 15.39 16.04
CA MET A 356 -26.02 14.76 17.32
C MET A 356 -25.51 13.32 17.13
N ASP A 357 -26.08 12.58 16.17
CA ASP A 357 -25.67 11.21 15.85
C ASP A 357 -24.23 11.15 15.30
N GLN A 358 -23.81 12.13 14.48
CA GLN A 358 -22.43 12.20 13.99
C GLN A 358 -21.44 12.54 15.12
N LEU A 359 -21.81 13.43 16.05
CA LEU A 359 -20.99 13.72 17.23
C LEU A 359 -20.85 12.47 18.13
N LYS A 360 -21.92 11.71 18.36
CA LYS A 360 -21.84 10.41 19.05
C LYS A 360 -20.92 9.42 18.34
N GLN A 361 -21.08 9.24 17.03
CA GLN A 361 -20.23 8.34 16.24
C GLN A 361 -18.75 8.75 16.28
N THR A 362 -18.48 10.05 16.19
CA THR A 362 -17.12 10.62 16.27
C THR A 362 -16.50 10.40 17.65
N LEU A 363 -17.28 10.53 18.73
CA LEU A 363 -16.82 10.23 20.09
C LEU A 363 -16.70 8.72 20.39
N VAL A 364 -17.32 7.83 19.62
CA VAL A 364 -17.11 6.38 19.70
C VAL A 364 -15.91 5.90 18.87
N ARG A 365 -15.46 6.70 17.88
CA ARG A 365 -14.38 6.36 16.95
C ARG A 365 -13.08 6.00 17.69
N ASP A 366 -12.39 4.96 17.20
CA ASP A 366 -11.10 4.46 17.67
C ASP A 366 -11.04 4.04 19.17
N ARG A 367 -12.21 3.76 19.79
CA ARG A 367 -12.32 3.40 21.21
C ARG A 367 -12.86 1.99 21.42
N GLU A 368 -11.96 1.07 21.76
CA GLU A 368 -12.32 -0.30 22.13
C GLU A 368 -12.92 -0.41 23.53
N GLY A 369 -14.09 -1.05 23.64
CA GLY A 369 -14.72 -1.35 24.92
C GLY A 369 -16.10 -1.98 24.76
N LEU A 370 -16.49 -2.81 25.72
CA LEU A 370 -17.89 -3.18 25.89
C LEU A 370 -18.68 -1.92 26.25
N ASP A 371 -19.72 -1.63 25.48
CA ASP A 371 -20.69 -0.54 25.74
C ASP A 371 -20.12 0.89 25.65
N SER A 372 -19.21 1.14 24.70
CA SER A 372 -18.64 2.48 24.43
C SER A 372 -19.70 3.55 24.13
N ALA A 373 -20.82 3.18 23.48
CA ALA A 373 -21.94 4.08 23.21
C ALA A 373 -22.57 4.65 24.50
N SER A 374 -22.85 3.82 25.53
CA SER A 374 -23.44 4.30 26.79
C SER A 374 -22.49 5.15 27.62
N VAL A 375 -21.17 5.03 27.40
CA VAL A 375 -20.17 5.92 28.01
C VAL A 375 -20.19 7.28 27.32
N VAL A 376 -20.30 7.32 26.00
CA VAL A 376 -20.44 8.57 25.23
C VAL A 376 -21.75 9.29 25.58
N ASP A 377 -22.87 8.58 25.72
CA ASP A 377 -24.14 9.17 26.16
C ASP A 377 -23.99 9.86 27.53
N ARG A 378 -23.46 9.17 28.56
CA ARG A 378 -23.22 9.74 29.89
C ARG A 378 -22.21 10.90 29.89
N TYR A 379 -21.24 10.87 28.98
CA TYR A 379 -20.31 11.99 28.80
C TYR A 379 -21.02 13.22 28.22
N LEU A 380 -21.91 13.03 27.24
CA LEU A 380 -22.71 14.12 26.67
C LEU A 380 -23.70 14.70 27.71
N ASP A 381 -24.38 13.86 28.50
CA ASP A 381 -25.21 14.31 29.63
C ASP A 381 -24.40 15.18 30.62
N THR A 382 -23.14 14.79 30.89
CA THR A 382 -22.23 15.55 31.75
C THR A 382 -21.80 16.86 31.10
N LEU A 383 -21.57 16.85 29.78
CA LEU A 383 -21.13 18.00 28.99
C LEU A 383 -22.23 19.05 28.82
N GLU A 384 -23.51 18.64 28.72
CA GLU A 384 -24.66 19.56 28.69
C GLU A 384 -24.73 20.46 29.93
N SER A 385 -24.34 19.93 31.09
CA SER A 385 -24.31 20.66 32.37
C SER A 385 -23.12 21.61 32.55
N ARG A 386 -22.24 21.76 31.56
CA ARG A 386 -20.96 22.48 31.68
C ARG A 386 -20.68 23.38 30.49
N HIS A 387 -19.94 24.46 30.74
CA HIS A 387 -19.34 25.24 29.67
C HIS A 387 -18.19 24.46 29.02
N PHE A 388 -18.23 24.35 27.70
CA PHE A 388 -17.17 23.80 26.86
C PHE A 388 -16.99 24.67 25.62
N LYS A 389 -15.89 24.45 24.90
CA LYS A 389 -15.70 24.96 23.55
C LYS A 389 -15.15 23.85 22.66
N ALA A 390 -15.88 23.51 21.62
CA ALA A 390 -15.52 22.50 20.66
C ALA A 390 -15.06 23.12 19.33
N TYR A 391 -14.13 22.44 18.67
CA TYR A 391 -13.61 22.77 17.34
C TYR A 391 -13.70 21.51 16.49
N TYR A 392 -14.35 21.60 15.34
CA TYR A 392 -14.57 20.47 14.45
C TYR A 392 -14.66 20.93 13.00
N ASP A 393 -14.37 20.04 12.05
CA ASP A 393 -14.65 20.30 10.64
C ASP A 393 -16.07 19.84 10.24
N GLU A 394 -16.57 20.36 9.12
CA GLU A 394 -17.86 20.00 8.52
C GLU A 394 -18.05 18.48 8.30
N GLY A 395 -16.96 17.72 8.08
CA GLY A 395 -17.00 16.26 7.93
C GLY A 395 -16.92 15.47 9.24
N MET A 396 -16.74 16.14 10.39
CA MET A 396 -16.42 15.52 11.69
C MET A 396 -15.21 14.57 11.63
N GLU A 397 -14.28 14.82 10.70
CA GLU A 397 -13.03 14.08 10.63
C GLU A 397 -12.11 14.40 11.82
N ALA A 398 -12.20 15.61 12.37
CA ALA A 398 -11.54 16.06 13.58
C ALA A 398 -12.53 16.69 14.56
N LEU A 399 -12.35 16.40 15.85
CA LEU A 399 -13.11 16.99 16.94
C LEU A 399 -12.18 17.21 18.14
N ALA A 400 -12.00 18.46 18.54
CA ALA A 400 -11.43 18.84 19.83
C ALA A 400 -12.53 19.39 20.74
N ILE A 401 -12.56 18.97 22.01
CA ILE A 401 -13.41 19.58 23.04
C ILE A 401 -12.50 20.07 24.16
N VAL A 402 -12.47 21.39 24.34
CA VAL A 402 -11.76 22.08 25.42
C VAL A 402 -12.75 22.52 26.47
N LEU A 403 -12.32 22.44 27.71
CA LEU A 403 -13.05 22.93 28.86
C LEU A 403 -12.31 24.15 29.41
N PRO A 404 -12.99 25.31 29.50
CA PRO A 404 -12.40 26.51 30.06
C PRO A 404 -11.89 26.32 31.49
N PRO A 405 -11.00 27.21 31.96
CA PRO A 405 -10.53 27.24 33.34
C PRO A 405 -11.69 27.22 34.35
N ALA A 406 -11.53 26.47 35.44
CA ALA A 406 -12.50 26.44 36.54
C ALA A 406 -12.17 27.54 37.58
N GLU A 407 -13.11 27.87 38.47
CA GLU A 407 -12.90 28.88 39.53
C GLU A 407 -11.66 28.61 40.41
N THR A 408 -11.20 27.36 40.47
CA THR A 408 -10.04 26.91 41.27
C THR A 408 -8.73 26.77 40.48
N SER A 409 -8.72 26.92 39.15
CA SER A 409 -7.52 26.75 38.32
C SER A 409 -7.60 27.56 37.03
N GLN A 410 -6.54 28.33 36.73
CA GLN A 410 -6.43 29.15 35.50
C GLN A 410 -6.12 28.34 34.22
N LEU A 411 -6.02 27.01 34.32
CA LEU A 411 -5.58 26.14 33.24
C LEU A 411 -6.78 25.53 32.51
N ALA A 412 -6.87 25.72 31.19
CA ALA A 412 -7.87 25.04 30.37
C ALA A 412 -7.48 23.56 30.16
N HIS A 413 -8.46 22.69 29.93
CA HIS A 413 -8.22 21.26 29.69
C HIS A 413 -8.77 20.80 28.34
N LEU A 414 -7.93 20.18 27.52
CA LEU A 414 -8.37 19.45 26.33
C LEU A 414 -8.94 18.08 26.76
N ALA A 415 -10.26 18.03 26.92
CA ALA A 415 -10.97 16.84 27.41
C ALA A 415 -11.02 15.72 26.36
N THR A 416 -11.03 16.06 25.07
CA THR A 416 -10.84 15.09 23.99
C THR A 416 -10.26 15.74 22.73
N LEU A 417 -9.44 14.98 22.00
CA LEU A 417 -9.05 15.25 20.62
C LEU A 417 -9.19 13.93 19.86
N THR A 418 -10.20 13.84 19.00
CA THR A 418 -10.52 12.63 18.24
C THR A 418 -10.45 12.95 16.75
N MET A 419 -9.58 12.26 16.01
CA MET A 419 -9.26 12.60 14.61
C MET A 419 -9.11 11.33 13.77
N THR A 420 -9.63 11.33 12.54
CA THR A 420 -9.41 10.24 11.58
C THR A 420 -7.93 10.18 11.20
N ARG A 421 -7.50 9.03 10.66
CA ARG A 421 -6.15 8.92 10.08
C ARG A 421 -5.92 9.90 8.91
N SER A 422 -6.96 10.22 8.13
CA SER A 422 -6.90 11.28 7.09
C SER A 422 -6.69 12.66 7.70
N ALA A 423 -7.39 13.00 8.79
CA ALA A 423 -7.24 14.29 9.46
C ALA A 423 -5.87 14.45 10.14
N TRP A 424 -5.30 13.35 10.70
CA TRP A 424 -3.91 13.32 11.21
C TRP A 424 -2.86 13.45 10.09
N LEU A 425 -3.06 12.79 8.95
CA LEU A 425 -2.12 12.85 7.82
C LEU A 425 -2.27 14.15 7.00
N SER A 426 -3.40 14.85 7.11
CA SER A 426 -3.55 16.24 6.69
C SER A 426 -3.09 17.19 7.80
N ASN A 427 -3.31 18.49 7.60
CA ASN A 427 -2.97 19.57 8.55
C ASN A 427 -4.21 20.01 9.37
N ILE A 428 -5.28 19.21 9.43
CA ILE A 428 -6.44 19.56 10.26
C ILE A 428 -6.02 19.58 11.74
N ALA A 429 -5.15 18.65 12.17
CA ALA A 429 -4.57 18.63 13.52
C ALA A 429 -3.88 19.96 13.88
N ASP A 430 -3.04 20.46 12.98
CA ASP A 430 -2.29 21.70 13.18
C ASP A 430 -3.20 22.94 13.14
N ASN A 431 -4.24 22.99 12.29
CA ASN A 431 -5.21 24.10 12.31
C ASN A 431 -6.04 24.11 13.61
N VAL A 432 -6.48 22.94 14.06
CA VAL A 432 -7.17 22.79 15.35
C VAL A 432 -6.28 23.32 16.47
N PHE A 433 -5.02 22.90 16.53
CA PHE A 433 -4.11 23.32 17.62
C PHE A 433 -3.73 24.81 17.57
N GLN A 434 -3.61 25.41 16.38
CA GLN A 434 -3.46 26.86 16.23
C GLN A 434 -4.67 27.62 16.77
N ASN A 435 -5.88 27.15 16.47
CA ASN A 435 -7.12 27.68 17.05
C ASN A 435 -7.17 27.51 18.58
N LEU A 436 -6.68 26.38 19.11
CA LEU A 436 -6.56 26.17 20.56
C LEU A 436 -5.58 27.16 21.22
N GLN A 437 -4.39 27.36 20.64
CA GLN A 437 -3.39 28.29 21.16
C GLN A 437 -3.86 29.75 21.15
N ARG A 438 -4.60 30.15 20.12
CA ARG A 438 -5.20 31.49 20.02
C ARG A 438 -6.25 31.74 21.10
N ASP A 439 -7.12 30.76 21.34
CA ASP A 439 -8.30 30.93 22.20
C ASP A 439 -8.02 30.55 23.68
N PHE A 440 -7.04 29.68 23.93
CA PHE A 440 -6.65 29.18 25.25
C PHE A 440 -5.12 29.27 25.43
N PRO A 441 -4.58 30.40 25.94
CA PRO A 441 -3.14 30.60 26.11
C PRO A 441 -2.47 29.65 27.13
N LYS A 442 -3.22 29.11 28.09
CA LYS A 442 -2.78 28.07 29.05
C LYS A 442 -3.63 26.81 28.86
N LEU A 443 -3.03 25.70 28.43
CA LEU A 443 -3.74 24.43 28.19
C LEU A 443 -2.93 23.23 28.68
N ALA A 444 -3.60 22.22 29.22
CA ALA A 444 -3.00 20.91 29.52
C ALA A 444 -3.88 19.73 29.04
N TRP A 445 -3.22 18.64 28.64
CA TRP A 445 -3.86 17.46 28.05
C TRP A 445 -3.08 16.18 28.32
N THR A 446 -3.72 15.02 28.16
CA THR A 446 -3.09 13.72 28.40
C THR A 446 -3.21 12.80 27.19
N VAL A 447 -2.13 12.07 26.92
CA VAL A 447 -1.97 11.16 25.78
C VAL A 447 -1.53 9.79 26.33
N LYS A 448 -1.71 8.71 25.57
CA LYS A 448 -1.15 7.40 25.97
C LYS A 448 0.32 7.32 25.53
N GLN A 449 1.16 6.63 26.27
CA GLN A 449 2.59 6.53 25.96
C GLN A 449 2.87 5.70 24.69
N ASP A 450 1.90 4.90 24.25
CA ASP A 450 1.91 4.10 23.02
C ASP A 450 1.17 4.76 21.84
N ASP A 451 0.72 6.01 21.98
CA ASP A 451 0.03 6.75 20.91
C ASP A 451 0.93 6.99 19.70
N GLU A 452 0.42 6.73 18.49
CA GLU A 452 1.20 6.87 17.25
C GLU A 452 1.67 8.31 16.97
N ASN A 453 1.01 9.31 17.55
CA ASN A 453 1.25 10.74 17.33
C ASN A 453 1.94 11.42 18.52
N LEU A 454 2.47 10.66 19.50
CA LEU A 454 3.07 11.20 20.72
C LEU A 454 4.17 12.26 20.46
N THR A 455 4.96 12.09 19.41
CA THR A 455 5.99 13.06 18.99
C THR A 455 5.38 14.43 18.64
N TRP A 456 4.28 14.46 17.90
CA TRP A 456 3.61 15.71 17.53
C TRP A 456 3.05 16.44 18.75
N PHE A 457 2.47 15.72 19.71
CA PHE A 457 2.05 16.34 20.97
C PHE A 457 3.23 16.94 21.75
N SER A 458 4.42 16.31 21.68
CA SER A 458 5.64 16.86 22.27
C SER A 458 6.18 18.09 21.54
N GLU A 459 5.95 18.23 20.23
CA GLU A 459 6.32 19.42 19.44
C GLU A 459 5.42 20.63 19.73
N LYS A 460 4.19 20.40 20.22
CA LYS A 460 3.22 21.47 20.55
C LYS A 460 3.20 21.88 22.03
N ALA A 461 4.06 21.28 22.86
CA ALA A 461 4.07 21.47 24.31
C ALA A 461 5.35 22.17 24.79
N ASP A 462 5.22 23.01 25.81
CA ASP A 462 6.37 23.61 26.51
C ASP A 462 7.00 22.62 27.50
N GLY A 463 6.24 21.61 27.93
CA GLY A 463 6.72 20.58 28.86
C GLY A 463 5.85 19.32 28.90
N SER A 464 6.43 18.25 29.44
CA SER A 464 5.74 16.96 29.59
C SER A 464 6.19 16.16 30.82
N ILE A 465 5.36 15.23 31.27
CA ILE A 465 5.70 14.23 32.29
C ILE A 465 4.99 12.90 32.01
N ALA A 466 5.72 11.78 32.10
CA ALA A 466 5.20 10.43 31.88
C ALA A 466 4.98 9.66 33.20
N ARG A 467 3.87 8.89 33.29
CA ARG A 467 3.54 8.03 34.43
C ARG A 467 2.65 6.86 34.00
N LYS A 468 3.01 5.63 34.35
CA LYS A 468 2.18 4.41 34.20
C LYS A 468 1.58 4.19 32.79
N GLY A 469 2.29 4.55 31.72
CA GLY A 469 1.78 4.43 30.34
C GLY A 469 0.95 5.62 29.85
N GLU A 470 0.89 6.71 30.62
CA GLU A 470 0.25 7.98 30.26
C GLU A 470 1.29 9.11 30.22
N VAL A 471 1.09 10.09 29.36
CA VAL A 471 1.91 11.32 29.30
C VAL A 471 1.00 12.53 29.43
N LEU A 472 1.33 13.43 30.37
CA LEU A 472 0.74 14.76 30.50
C LEU A 472 1.62 15.76 29.73
N PHE A 473 0.98 16.64 28.99
CA PHE A 473 1.59 17.77 28.28
C PHE A 473 0.90 19.08 28.67
N TRP A 474 1.62 20.20 28.55
CA TRP A 474 1.08 21.54 28.74
C TRP A 474 1.80 22.59 27.88
N TYR A 475 1.15 23.75 27.70
CA TYR A 475 1.80 24.98 27.23
C TYR A 475 1.27 26.21 27.98
N GLY A 476 2.03 27.31 27.94
CA GLY A 476 1.68 28.63 28.50
C GLY A 476 1.90 28.80 30.01
N ILE A 477 2.51 27.82 30.69
CA ILE A 477 2.74 27.88 32.14
C ILE A 477 4.15 28.39 32.43
N GLU A 478 4.25 29.68 32.78
CA GLU A 478 5.53 30.35 33.05
C GLU A 478 6.04 30.16 34.49
N SER A 479 5.15 29.88 35.47
CA SER A 479 5.52 29.73 36.88
C SER A 479 6.02 28.32 37.21
N PRO A 480 7.23 28.15 37.79
CA PRO A 480 7.71 26.88 38.29
C PRO A 480 6.84 26.27 39.39
N GLU A 481 6.11 27.09 40.15
CA GLU A 481 5.20 26.66 41.21
C GLU A 481 3.91 26.08 40.61
N GLU A 482 3.31 26.72 39.60
CA GLU A 482 2.18 26.18 38.84
C GLU A 482 2.54 24.83 38.19
N VAL A 483 3.72 24.74 37.55
CA VAL A 483 4.22 23.49 36.96
C VAL A 483 4.41 22.40 38.02
N ARG A 484 5.00 22.70 39.18
CA ARG A 484 5.17 21.71 40.27
C ARG A 484 3.82 21.23 40.83
N GLN A 485 2.83 22.11 40.96
CA GLN A 485 1.49 21.71 41.39
C GLN A 485 0.87 20.75 40.38
N LEU A 486 0.86 21.13 39.09
CA LEU A 486 0.31 20.31 38.00
C LEU A 486 0.99 18.93 37.92
N MET A 487 2.32 18.88 38.00
CA MET A 487 3.09 17.63 38.03
C MET A 487 2.76 16.80 39.27
N SER A 488 2.61 17.41 40.44
CA SER A 488 2.27 16.71 41.69
C SER A 488 0.86 16.08 41.61
N GLU A 489 -0.13 16.83 41.11
CA GLU A 489 -1.49 16.33 40.92
C GLU A 489 -1.54 15.16 39.94
N PHE A 490 -0.79 15.22 38.83
CA PHE A 490 -0.66 14.08 37.91
C PHE A 490 0.09 12.89 38.51
N VAL A 491 1.15 13.15 39.30
CA VAL A 491 1.93 12.12 40.00
C VAL A 491 1.16 11.49 41.17
N GLN A 492 0.08 12.11 41.64
CA GLN A 492 -0.89 11.51 42.55
C GLN A 492 -2.00 10.79 41.77
N HIS A 493 -2.78 11.51 40.98
CA HIS A 493 -4.06 11.06 40.42
C HIS A 493 -4.02 10.53 38.97
N GLY A 494 -2.95 10.80 38.21
CA GLY A 494 -2.87 10.45 36.78
C GLY A 494 -3.94 11.17 35.97
N ARG A 495 -4.50 10.55 34.92
CA ARG A 495 -5.67 11.09 34.19
C ARG A 495 -6.89 11.43 35.07
N GLN A 496 -6.99 10.92 36.30
CA GLN A 496 -8.08 11.26 37.23
C GLN A 496 -7.93 12.65 37.87
N MET A 497 -6.81 13.35 37.70
CA MET A 497 -6.67 14.74 38.16
C MET A 497 -7.71 15.68 37.52
N PHE A 498 -8.14 15.35 36.29
CA PHE A 498 -9.21 16.06 35.58
C PHE A 498 -10.60 15.49 35.89
N GLY A 499 -10.74 14.59 36.87
CA GLY A 499 -12.02 14.03 37.33
C GLY A 499 -12.81 13.23 36.30
N ASP A 500 -14.15 13.22 36.46
CA ASP A 500 -15.10 12.54 35.56
C ASP A 500 -15.27 13.22 34.20
N ILE A 501 -14.52 14.29 33.99
CA ILE A 501 -14.72 15.29 32.96
C ILE A 501 -13.98 14.90 31.66
N ASN A 502 -13.00 14.00 31.76
CA ASN A 502 -12.29 13.43 30.61
C ASN A 502 -12.93 12.10 30.17
N LEU A 503 -13.31 12.01 28.90
CA LEU A 503 -13.99 10.85 28.31
C LEU A 503 -13.14 9.57 28.37
N GLU A 504 -11.82 9.68 28.19
CA GLU A 504 -10.90 8.54 28.34
C GLU A 504 -10.88 8.02 29.78
N SER A 505 -10.97 8.91 30.78
CA SER A 505 -11.07 8.55 32.21
C SER A 505 -12.39 7.85 32.55
N GLN A 506 -13.47 8.12 31.81
CA GLN A 506 -14.72 7.35 31.94
C GLN A 506 -14.60 5.96 31.29
N LEU A 507 -14.09 5.89 30.06
CA LEU A 507 -13.90 4.63 29.31
C LEU A 507 -12.99 3.64 30.06
N HIS A 508 -11.85 4.10 30.57
CA HIS A 508 -10.94 3.26 31.35
C HIS A 508 -11.59 2.70 32.63
N ARG A 509 -12.51 3.45 33.27
CA ARG A 509 -13.26 2.94 34.43
C ARG A 509 -14.34 1.95 34.05
N ALA A 510 -15.03 2.14 32.92
CA ALA A 510 -15.96 1.13 32.39
C ALA A 510 -15.25 -0.19 32.09
N ALA A 511 -14.07 -0.13 31.44
CA ALA A 511 -13.23 -1.30 31.19
C ALA A 511 -12.76 -1.98 32.50
N ALA A 512 -12.24 -1.22 33.47
CA ALA A 512 -11.80 -1.75 34.76
C ALA A 512 -12.96 -2.33 35.60
N ALA A 513 -14.17 -1.77 35.49
CA ALA A 513 -15.36 -2.31 36.14
C ALA A 513 -15.83 -3.62 35.48
N ALA A 514 -15.84 -3.69 34.14
CA ALA A 514 -16.13 -4.91 33.40
C ALA A 514 -15.16 -6.04 33.75
N GLU A 515 -13.87 -5.73 33.93
CA GLU A 515 -12.85 -6.72 34.31
C GLU A 515 -13.02 -7.22 35.76
N ARG A 516 -13.42 -6.34 36.69
CA ARG A 516 -13.82 -6.75 38.06
C ARG A 516 -15.07 -7.62 38.05
N ILE A 517 -16.02 -7.39 37.13
CA ILE A 517 -17.22 -8.22 36.99
C ILE A 517 -16.85 -9.59 36.40
N ARG A 518 -16.02 -9.64 35.35
CA ARG A 518 -15.53 -10.91 34.75
C ARG A 518 -14.77 -11.78 35.75
N SER A 519 -13.80 -11.20 36.47
CA SER A 519 -13.03 -11.92 37.50
C SER A 519 -13.91 -12.42 38.66
N ARG A 520 -14.91 -11.64 39.08
CA ARG A 520 -15.88 -12.05 40.12
C ARG A 520 -16.83 -13.15 39.64
N ALA A 521 -17.24 -13.12 38.38
CA ALA A 521 -18.03 -14.18 37.76
C ALA A 521 -17.22 -15.49 37.62
N ALA A 522 -15.94 -15.40 37.24
CA ALA A 522 -15.03 -16.56 37.20
C ALA A 522 -14.82 -17.19 38.59
N GLY A 523 -14.69 -16.38 39.64
CA GLY A 523 -14.61 -16.87 41.03
C GLY A 523 -15.89 -17.53 41.54
N LEU A 524 -17.07 -17.09 41.09
CA LEU A 524 -18.35 -17.73 41.40
C LEU A 524 -18.57 -19.05 40.65
N ALA A 525 -17.96 -19.20 39.47
CA ALA A 525 -18.01 -20.44 38.70
C ALA A 525 -17.17 -21.57 39.33
N SER A 526 -16.01 -21.25 39.92
CA SER A 526 -15.14 -22.28 40.54
C SER A 526 -15.70 -22.87 41.84
N MET A 527 -16.55 -22.13 42.58
CA MET A 527 -17.18 -22.62 43.82
C MET A 527 -18.37 -23.57 43.62
N ARG A 528 -18.85 -23.81 42.38
CA ARG A 528 -19.98 -24.71 42.10
C ARG A 528 -19.61 -26.11 41.60
N GLY A 529 -18.33 -26.44 41.55
CA GLY A 529 -17.83 -27.76 41.13
C GLY A 529 -17.70 -28.79 42.25
N GLY A 530 -18.77 -29.11 42.99
CA GLY A 530 -18.69 -30.09 44.07
C GLY A 530 -20.02 -30.60 44.64
N GLN A 531 -20.25 -31.91 44.46
CA GLN A 531 -21.25 -32.77 45.13
C GLN A 531 -22.76 -32.60 44.80
N GLY A 532 -23.46 -33.74 44.76
CA GLY A 532 -24.78 -33.86 45.40
C GLY A 532 -26.00 -34.06 44.51
N GLN A 533 -26.58 -35.26 44.56
CA GLN A 533 -27.85 -35.66 43.92
C GLN A 533 -29.11 -34.95 44.46
N GLN A 534 -30.17 -34.97 43.64
CA GLN A 534 -31.62 -34.98 43.99
C GLN A 534 -32.18 -34.00 45.04
N ALA A 535 -33.06 -33.08 44.61
CA ALA A 535 -34.25 -32.66 45.36
C ALA A 535 -35.32 -32.01 44.45
N GLN A 536 -36.56 -31.93 44.94
CA GLN A 536 -37.76 -31.53 44.19
C GLN A 536 -38.19 -30.05 44.39
N GLN A 537 -39.07 -29.60 43.49
CA GLN A 537 -40.27 -28.77 43.74
C GLN A 537 -40.19 -27.25 44.03
N GLN A 538 -41.12 -26.54 43.35
CA GLN A 538 -41.85 -25.31 43.77
C GLN A 538 -41.06 -23.98 43.86
N ALA A 539 -41.61 -22.80 43.53
CA ALA A 539 -42.87 -22.43 42.86
C ALA A 539 -42.84 -21.00 42.24
N ARG A 540 -43.84 -20.73 41.39
CA ARG A 540 -44.47 -19.46 40.89
C ARG A 540 -43.97 -18.12 41.49
N ALA A 541 -43.71 -17.02 40.75
CA ALA A 541 -44.34 -16.35 39.58
C ALA A 541 -45.39 -15.25 39.90
N PHE A 542 -45.18 -14.03 39.35
CA PHE A 542 -46.12 -12.96 38.96
C PHE A 542 -45.32 -12.02 38.01
N SER A 543 -45.65 -11.76 36.73
CA SER A 543 -46.85 -11.14 36.10
C SER A 543 -47.07 -9.70 36.61
N THR A 544 -47.11 -8.63 35.82
CA THR A 544 -48.03 -8.31 34.69
C THR A 544 -47.35 -7.38 33.65
N SER A 545 -47.29 -7.65 32.35
CA SER A 545 -48.33 -7.68 31.30
C SER A 545 -48.89 -6.31 30.82
N ALA A 546 -48.50 -5.91 29.61
CA ALA A 546 -49.29 -5.02 28.73
C ALA A 546 -49.23 -5.53 27.28
N ARG A 547 -50.40 -5.66 26.64
CA ARG A 547 -50.65 -6.01 25.21
C ARG A 547 -51.35 -4.80 24.58
N PRO A 548 -51.28 -4.53 23.25
CA PRO A 548 -51.73 -5.45 22.19
C PRO A 548 -50.90 -5.33 20.88
N ARG A 549 -51.23 -5.87 19.68
CA ARG A 549 -52.40 -6.61 19.14
C ARG A 549 -51.95 -7.53 17.99
N GLN A 550 -52.75 -8.54 17.65
CA GLN A 550 -52.41 -9.57 16.63
C GLN A 550 -52.55 -9.09 15.17
N ARG A 551 -51.77 -9.70 14.27
CA ARG A 551 -52.27 -10.17 12.96
C ARG A 551 -51.90 -11.64 12.76
N ALA A 552 -52.71 -12.34 11.99
CA ALA A 552 -52.80 -13.81 12.01
C ALA A 552 -51.71 -14.52 11.20
N ALA A 553 -51.43 -15.76 11.59
CA ALA A 553 -50.55 -16.67 10.87
C ALA A 553 -51.27 -17.33 9.68
N VAL A 554 -50.49 -17.67 8.64
CA VAL A 554 -50.81 -18.74 7.68
C VAL A 554 -49.59 -19.66 7.62
N ASN A 555 -49.82 -20.96 7.70
CA ASN A 555 -48.77 -21.98 7.83
C ASN A 555 -47.98 -22.19 6.53
N SER A 556 -46.66 -22.38 6.63
CA SER A 556 -45.95 -23.35 5.79
C SER A 556 -44.76 -23.96 6.51
N SER A 557 -44.58 -25.24 6.26
CA SER A 557 -43.69 -26.25 6.85
C SER A 557 -42.20 -25.90 7.04
N SER A 558 -41.65 -26.53 8.08
CA SER A 558 -40.23 -26.65 8.48
C SER A 558 -39.14 -26.68 7.39
N ALA A 559 -38.09 -25.90 7.61
CA ALA A 559 -36.70 -26.27 7.34
C ALA A 559 -35.77 -25.62 8.39
N ASN A 560 -34.79 -26.36 8.92
CA ASN A 560 -33.96 -25.91 10.06
C ASN A 560 -33.00 -24.76 9.69
N THR A 561 -33.28 -23.55 10.16
CA THR A 561 -32.30 -22.46 10.23
C THR A 561 -31.35 -22.67 11.42
N HIS A 562 -30.26 -23.39 11.19
CA HIS A 562 -29.13 -23.39 12.12
C HIS A 562 -28.45 -22.01 12.12
N GLN A 563 -28.74 -21.20 13.13
CA GLN A 563 -27.86 -20.10 13.53
C GLN A 563 -26.48 -20.68 13.85
N ARG A 564 -25.50 -20.48 12.95
CA ARG A 564 -24.09 -20.69 13.27
C ARG A 564 -23.56 -19.40 13.89
N GLY A 565 -23.38 -19.41 15.21
CA GLY A 565 -22.61 -18.36 15.87
C GLY A 565 -21.18 -18.37 15.34
N TYR A 566 -20.66 -17.20 14.97
CA TYR A 566 -19.24 -17.03 14.65
C TYR A 566 -18.44 -17.16 15.94
N ALA A 567 -17.94 -18.37 16.21
CA ALA A 567 -17.10 -18.64 17.37
C ALA A 567 -15.76 -17.92 17.22
N THR A 568 -15.54 -16.93 18.09
CA THR A 568 -14.31 -16.17 18.17
C THR A 568 -13.18 -17.03 18.75
N THR A 569 -12.01 -16.94 18.13
CA THR A 569 -10.72 -17.48 18.59
C THR A 569 -10.61 -19.02 18.61
N ASN A 570 -9.62 -19.53 17.88
CA ASN A 570 -9.21 -20.93 17.95
C ASN A 570 -7.81 -20.98 18.60
N PRO A 571 -7.70 -21.05 19.93
CA PRO A 571 -6.40 -21.34 20.56
C PRO A 571 -5.89 -22.69 20.06
N ASN A 572 -4.58 -22.95 20.19
CA ASN A 572 -4.07 -24.31 20.04
C ASN A 572 -4.95 -25.26 20.87
N PRO A 573 -5.36 -26.43 20.36
CA PRO A 573 -5.96 -27.44 21.22
C PRO A 573 -5.04 -27.64 22.44
N PRO A 574 -5.59 -27.76 23.66
CA PRO A 574 -4.77 -28.04 24.83
C PRO A 574 -3.90 -29.26 24.51
N LEU A 575 -2.60 -29.19 24.81
CA LEU A 575 -1.62 -30.25 24.54
C LEU A 575 -2.25 -31.59 24.94
N GLY A 576 -2.66 -32.34 23.92
CA GLY A 576 -3.75 -33.29 24.09
C GLY A 576 -3.33 -34.51 24.90
N ILE A 577 -4.30 -35.34 25.28
CA ILE A 577 -4.03 -36.66 25.90
C ILE A 577 -3.11 -37.52 25.01
N LYS A 578 -3.02 -37.24 23.69
CA LYS A 578 -2.00 -37.82 22.77
C LYS A 578 -0.53 -37.54 23.15
N ASN A 579 -0.24 -36.50 23.93
CA ASN A 579 1.13 -36.10 24.30
C ASN A 579 1.64 -36.71 25.60
N SER A 580 0.84 -37.44 26.37
CA SER A 580 1.23 -37.81 27.75
C SER A 580 2.30 -38.91 27.86
N GLU A 581 2.76 -39.51 26.75
CA GLU A 581 3.49 -40.80 26.82
C GLU A 581 4.71 -40.99 25.87
N LYS A 582 5.10 -40.02 25.02
CA LYS A 582 6.29 -40.21 24.14
C LYS A 582 7.56 -39.59 24.72
N ASP A 583 8.50 -40.45 25.10
CA ASP A 583 9.86 -40.11 25.55
C ASP A 583 10.86 -39.90 24.40
N TYR A 584 10.42 -40.01 23.15
CA TYR A 584 11.25 -39.90 21.94
C TYR A 584 10.65 -38.93 20.88
N PRO A 585 11.48 -38.27 20.04
CA PRO A 585 11.01 -37.44 18.92
C PRO A 585 10.26 -38.26 17.85
N SER A 586 9.16 -37.73 17.30
CA SER A 586 8.39 -38.46 16.27
C SER A 586 9.25 -38.82 15.06
N ARG A 587 9.21 -40.10 14.68
CA ARG A 587 10.02 -40.68 13.60
C ARG A 587 9.30 -40.48 12.27
N VAL A 588 9.93 -39.74 11.36
CA VAL A 588 9.37 -39.35 10.07
C VAL A 588 10.04 -40.13 8.93
N ALA A 589 9.26 -40.59 7.96
CA ALA A 589 9.75 -41.06 6.66
C ALA A 589 9.18 -40.21 5.52
N VAL A 590 10.03 -39.82 4.56
CA VAL A 590 9.60 -39.06 3.37
C VAL A 590 9.80 -39.91 2.11
N ILE A 591 8.69 -40.30 1.49
CA ILE A 591 8.68 -41.10 0.27
C ILE A 591 8.59 -40.16 -0.95
N GLY A 592 9.61 -40.16 -1.82
CA GLY A 592 9.64 -39.30 -3.02
C GLY A 592 10.44 -37.99 -2.89
N ALA A 593 11.30 -37.85 -1.87
CA ALA A 593 11.88 -36.56 -1.48
C ALA A 593 12.81 -35.84 -2.50
N ARG A 594 13.01 -36.36 -3.72
CA ARG A 594 13.85 -35.77 -4.77
C ARG A 594 13.36 -34.39 -5.24
N GLY A 595 12.06 -34.12 -5.17
CA GLY A 595 11.46 -32.86 -5.61
C GLY A 595 11.82 -31.68 -4.70
N TYR A 596 11.71 -30.45 -5.22
CA TYR A 596 12.01 -29.22 -4.46
C TYR A 596 11.23 -29.14 -3.13
N THR A 597 9.94 -29.51 -3.14
CA THR A 597 9.10 -29.62 -1.94
C THR A 597 9.65 -30.61 -0.91
N GLY A 598 10.17 -31.76 -1.36
CA GLY A 598 10.75 -32.78 -0.49
C GLY A 598 12.02 -32.29 0.19
N GLN A 599 12.89 -31.56 -0.54
CA GLN A 599 14.07 -30.93 0.05
C GLN A 599 13.68 -29.83 1.04
N ALA A 600 12.74 -28.95 0.69
CA ALA A 600 12.26 -27.88 1.58
C ALA A 600 11.68 -28.44 2.91
N LEU A 601 10.93 -29.55 2.84
CA LEU A 601 10.44 -30.22 4.06
C LEU A 601 11.58 -30.84 4.88
N ILE A 602 12.58 -31.45 4.24
CA ILE A 602 13.76 -31.99 4.95
C ILE A 602 14.53 -30.89 5.67
N ASP A 603 14.72 -29.72 5.06
CA ASP A 603 15.38 -28.57 5.68
C ASP A 603 14.60 -28.06 6.91
N MET A 604 13.27 -28.11 6.88
CA MET A 604 12.42 -27.76 8.04
C MET A 604 12.49 -28.84 9.14
N LEU A 605 12.44 -30.12 8.77
CA LEU A 605 12.61 -31.24 9.70
C LEU A 605 14.00 -31.26 10.37
N ASN A 606 15.05 -30.74 9.70
CA ASN A 606 16.36 -30.59 10.33
C ASN A 606 16.32 -29.61 11.51
N ARG A 607 15.48 -28.57 11.43
CA ARG A 607 15.33 -27.53 12.47
C ARG A 607 14.26 -27.83 13.52
N HIS A 608 13.32 -28.73 13.23
CA HIS A 608 12.19 -29.03 14.12
C HIS A 608 12.63 -29.73 15.43
N PRO A 609 12.30 -29.24 16.63
CA PRO A 609 12.83 -29.80 17.89
C PRO A 609 12.37 -31.24 18.14
N ASN A 610 11.09 -31.56 17.87
CA ASN A 610 10.45 -32.81 18.30
C ASN A 610 10.26 -33.86 17.18
N MET A 611 10.98 -33.73 16.06
CA MET A 611 10.89 -34.66 14.93
C MET A 611 12.27 -35.10 14.42
N ASP A 612 12.37 -36.37 14.07
CA ASP A 612 13.60 -37.04 13.60
C ASP A 612 13.31 -37.79 12.29
N LEU A 613 14.04 -37.43 11.24
CA LEU A 613 13.90 -38.02 9.91
C LEU A 613 14.68 -39.34 9.91
N ARG A 614 13.99 -40.45 9.65
CA ARG A 614 14.58 -41.79 9.68
C ARG A 614 14.87 -42.34 8.30
N HIS A 615 13.92 -42.20 7.37
CA HIS A 615 14.02 -42.78 6.03
C HIS A 615 13.63 -41.78 4.95
N VAL A 616 14.31 -41.85 3.81
CA VAL A 616 14.07 -41.00 2.65
C VAL A 616 14.15 -41.83 1.38
N SER A 617 13.02 -42.03 0.70
CA SER A 617 12.97 -42.85 -0.52
C SER A 617 13.09 -42.00 -1.79
N SER A 618 13.99 -42.39 -2.69
CA SER A 618 14.18 -41.81 -4.02
C SER A 618 14.85 -42.81 -4.98
N ARG A 619 14.10 -43.27 -6.00
CA ARG A 619 14.59 -44.19 -7.04
C ARG A 619 15.88 -43.72 -7.74
N GLU A 620 16.03 -42.42 -7.97
CA GLU A 620 17.17 -41.84 -8.70
C GLU A 620 18.37 -41.48 -7.82
N LEU A 621 18.16 -41.31 -6.51
CA LEU A 621 19.21 -40.92 -5.56
C LEU A 621 19.64 -42.07 -4.65
N ALA A 622 19.01 -43.25 -4.75
CA ALA A 622 19.31 -44.43 -3.96
C ALA A 622 20.83 -44.70 -3.82
N GLY A 623 21.28 -44.93 -2.59
CA GLY A 623 22.69 -45.12 -2.24
C GLY A 623 23.51 -43.83 -2.06
N LYS A 624 22.96 -42.64 -2.34
CA LYS A 624 23.62 -41.36 -2.06
C LYS A 624 23.29 -40.86 -0.66
N LYS A 625 24.26 -40.23 0.02
CA LYS A 625 24.04 -39.53 1.29
C LYS A 625 23.16 -38.29 1.09
N LEU A 626 22.19 -38.10 1.98
CA LEU A 626 21.36 -36.90 2.07
C LEU A 626 22.21 -35.69 2.49
N LYS A 627 21.95 -34.53 1.88
CA LYS A 627 22.53 -33.23 2.26
C LYS A 627 21.43 -32.37 2.91
N GLY A 628 21.80 -31.42 3.76
CA GLY A 628 20.85 -30.53 4.46
C GLY A 628 20.25 -31.10 5.75
N TYR A 629 20.55 -32.34 6.09
CA TYR A 629 20.13 -32.98 7.35
C TYR A 629 21.35 -33.33 8.21
N GLU A 630 21.40 -32.80 9.43
CA GLU A 630 22.59 -32.82 10.30
C GLU A 630 22.39 -33.67 11.56
N LYS A 631 21.14 -33.87 12.01
CA LYS A 631 20.81 -34.72 13.17
C LYS A 631 21.20 -36.19 13.00
N ARG A 632 21.33 -36.67 11.76
CA ARG A 632 21.59 -38.08 11.41
C ARG A 632 22.21 -38.16 10.01
N GLU A 633 23.14 -39.10 9.83
CA GLU A 633 23.52 -39.53 8.48
C GLU A 633 22.42 -40.42 7.88
N ILE A 634 21.81 -39.93 6.80
CA ILE A 634 20.75 -40.63 6.06
C ILE A 634 21.26 -40.92 4.64
N ILE A 635 20.99 -42.13 4.16
CA ILE A 635 21.22 -42.53 2.77
C ILE A 635 19.86 -42.63 2.09
N TYR A 636 19.75 -42.15 0.85
CA TYR A 636 18.54 -42.35 0.07
C TYR A 636 18.31 -43.83 -0.21
N GLU A 637 17.08 -44.30 0.01
CA GLU A 637 16.66 -45.68 -0.21
C GLU A 637 15.77 -45.78 -1.46
N ASN A 638 15.50 -47.00 -1.93
CA ASN A 638 14.48 -47.27 -2.93
C ASN A 638 13.38 -48.16 -2.33
N LEU A 639 12.61 -47.59 -1.40
CA LEU A 639 11.57 -48.32 -0.69
C LEU A 639 10.41 -48.71 -1.62
N SER A 640 10.14 -50.01 -1.69
CA SER A 640 8.92 -50.57 -2.30
C SER A 640 7.73 -50.48 -1.33
N PRO A 641 6.48 -50.68 -1.80
CA PRO A 641 5.34 -50.84 -0.92
C PRO A 641 5.52 -51.94 0.13
N ASP A 642 6.18 -53.06 -0.20
CA ASP A 642 6.44 -54.16 0.75
C ASP A 642 7.48 -53.78 1.81
N ASP A 643 8.46 -52.93 1.49
CA ASP A 643 9.38 -52.37 2.49
C ASP A 643 8.62 -51.48 3.47
N VAL A 644 7.79 -50.57 2.93
CA VAL A 644 6.96 -49.66 3.73
C VAL A 644 5.99 -50.43 4.63
N ARG A 645 5.35 -51.50 4.12
CA ARG A 645 4.51 -52.41 4.92
C ARG A 645 5.30 -53.00 6.09
N ARG A 646 6.46 -53.61 5.84
CA ARG A 646 7.31 -54.23 6.88
C ARG A 646 7.74 -53.24 7.95
N MET A 647 8.10 -52.01 7.56
CA MET A 647 8.48 -50.95 8.49
C MET A 647 7.28 -50.45 9.32
N ALA A 648 6.09 -50.38 8.72
CA ALA A 648 4.86 -50.00 9.38
C ALA A 648 4.36 -51.08 10.35
N GLU A 649 4.41 -52.37 9.98
CA GLU A 649 4.11 -53.54 10.84
C GLU A 649 4.94 -53.51 12.14
N LYS A 650 6.24 -53.22 12.02
CA LYS A 650 7.16 -53.09 13.16
C LYS A 650 7.01 -51.78 13.94
N LYS A 651 6.15 -50.85 13.49
CA LYS A 651 5.98 -49.50 14.04
C LYS A 651 7.29 -48.70 14.14
N GLU A 652 8.16 -48.83 13.13
CA GLU A 652 9.45 -48.12 13.06
C GLU A 652 9.28 -46.60 12.80
N ILE A 653 8.14 -46.19 12.23
CA ILE A 653 7.82 -44.82 11.78
C ILE A 653 6.47 -44.37 12.34
N ASP A 654 6.41 -43.16 12.90
CA ASP A 654 5.18 -42.56 13.43
C ASP A 654 4.45 -41.70 12.37
N CYS A 655 5.20 -41.10 11.43
CA CYS A 655 4.64 -40.25 10.37
C CYS A 655 5.27 -40.51 9.00
N TRP A 656 4.43 -40.69 7.98
CA TRP A 656 4.80 -40.92 6.59
C TRP A 656 4.35 -39.76 5.71
N VAL A 657 5.28 -39.17 4.97
CA VAL A 657 4.97 -38.10 4.01
C VAL A 657 5.15 -38.61 2.58
N MET A 658 4.07 -38.60 1.81
CA MET A 658 4.06 -38.97 0.39
C MET A 658 4.34 -37.73 -0.45
N ALA A 659 5.63 -37.49 -0.75
CA ALA A 659 6.12 -36.47 -1.67
C ALA A 659 6.21 -37.04 -3.11
N LEU A 660 5.18 -37.78 -3.54
CA LEU A 660 5.15 -38.50 -4.81
C LEU A 660 4.36 -37.74 -5.89
N PRO A 661 4.55 -38.05 -7.19
CA PRO A 661 3.67 -37.58 -8.26
C PRO A 661 2.23 -38.11 -8.09
N ASN A 662 1.26 -37.37 -8.61
CA ASN A 662 -0.14 -37.82 -8.66
C ASN A 662 -0.28 -39.19 -9.34
N GLY A 663 -1.16 -40.04 -8.81
CA GLY A 663 -1.44 -41.41 -9.24
C GLY A 663 -0.48 -42.45 -8.69
N VAL A 664 0.46 -42.08 -7.81
CA VAL A 664 1.53 -42.96 -7.31
C VAL A 664 1.43 -43.23 -5.80
N CYS A 665 0.65 -42.45 -5.05
CA CYS A 665 0.58 -42.59 -3.59
C CYS A 665 -0.12 -43.89 -3.14
N LYS A 666 -1.15 -44.33 -3.87
CA LYS A 666 -2.05 -45.41 -3.43
C LYS A 666 -1.35 -46.69 -2.95
N PRO A 667 -0.41 -47.33 -3.68
CA PRO A 667 0.21 -48.58 -3.21
C PRO A 667 0.99 -48.43 -1.90
N TYR A 668 1.55 -47.24 -1.63
CA TYR A 668 2.27 -46.96 -0.38
C TYR A 668 1.32 -46.70 0.79
N VAL A 669 0.18 -46.05 0.53
CA VAL A 669 -0.89 -45.87 1.53
C VAL A 669 -1.52 -47.21 1.90
N ASP A 670 -1.92 -48.00 0.89
CA ASP A 670 -2.51 -49.33 1.09
C ASP A 670 -1.58 -50.23 1.91
N ALA A 671 -0.27 -50.19 1.65
CA ALA A 671 0.74 -50.91 2.42
C ALA A 671 0.83 -50.50 3.91
N ILE A 672 0.57 -49.23 4.25
CA ILE A 672 0.54 -48.74 5.63
C ILE A 672 -0.78 -49.12 6.31
N ASP A 673 -1.91 -49.02 5.59
CA ASP A 673 -3.23 -49.37 6.10
C ASP A 673 -3.34 -50.88 6.39
N GLU A 674 -2.84 -51.73 5.49
CA GLU A 674 -2.82 -53.18 5.63
C GLU A 674 -1.81 -53.68 6.68
N SER A 675 -0.85 -52.85 7.09
CA SER A 675 0.13 -53.15 8.15
C SER A 675 -0.51 -53.25 9.55
N GLY A 676 -1.76 -52.80 9.70
CA GLY A 676 -2.44 -52.68 10.99
C GLY A 676 -1.99 -51.51 11.86
N HIS A 677 -1.02 -50.69 11.43
CA HIS A 677 -0.51 -49.53 12.19
C HIS A 677 -1.44 -48.31 12.04
N LYS A 678 -2.68 -48.43 12.52
CA LYS A 678 -3.76 -47.43 12.37
C LYS A 678 -3.44 -46.03 12.92
N GLU A 679 -2.54 -45.95 13.90
CA GLU A 679 -2.10 -44.69 14.52
C GLU A 679 -1.04 -43.94 13.70
N ALA A 680 -0.37 -44.58 12.74
CA ALA A 680 0.62 -43.94 11.90
C ALA A 680 -0.03 -42.80 11.11
N LEU A 681 0.54 -41.59 11.22
CA LEU A 681 0.11 -40.45 10.42
C LEU A 681 0.60 -40.63 8.97
N VAL A 682 -0.28 -40.41 8.00
CA VAL A 682 0.09 -40.33 6.58
C VAL A 682 -0.38 -38.99 6.02
N ILE A 683 0.55 -38.25 5.42
CA ILE A 683 0.28 -36.98 4.74
C ILE A 683 0.59 -37.14 3.25
N ASP A 684 -0.39 -36.89 2.41
CA ASP A 684 -0.25 -36.85 0.95
C ASP A 684 0.01 -35.41 0.48
N LEU A 685 1.12 -35.18 -0.24
CA LEU A 685 1.40 -33.89 -0.89
C LEU A 685 0.88 -33.83 -2.33
N SER A 686 0.52 -34.98 -2.91
CA SER A 686 -0.09 -35.09 -4.24
C SER A 686 -1.54 -34.62 -4.22
N ALA A 687 -2.25 -34.79 -5.34
CA ALA A 687 -3.68 -34.52 -5.43
C ALA A 687 -4.58 -35.76 -5.21
N ASP A 688 -3.99 -36.94 -4.98
CA ASP A 688 -4.69 -38.23 -5.02
C ASP A 688 -5.87 -38.30 -4.03
N TYR A 689 -5.70 -37.75 -2.83
CA TYR A 689 -6.72 -37.80 -1.77
C TYR A 689 -7.42 -36.46 -1.47
N ARG A 690 -7.14 -35.38 -2.20
CA ARG A 690 -7.72 -34.04 -1.93
C ARG A 690 -9.24 -33.95 -2.13
N PHE A 691 -9.83 -34.97 -2.76
CA PHE A 691 -11.26 -35.10 -3.03
C PHE A 691 -11.92 -36.27 -2.27
N ASP A 692 -11.18 -36.95 -1.40
CA ASP A 692 -11.66 -38.09 -0.63
C ASP A 692 -12.19 -37.64 0.74
N ASN A 693 -13.46 -37.91 1.02
CA ASN A 693 -14.11 -37.57 2.28
C ASN A 693 -13.59 -38.37 3.48
N ALA A 694 -12.89 -39.49 3.26
CA ALA A 694 -12.19 -40.23 4.31
C ALA A 694 -10.91 -39.54 4.79
N TRP A 695 -10.36 -38.60 3.99
CA TRP A 695 -9.15 -37.86 4.31
C TRP A 695 -9.48 -36.48 4.89
N THR A 696 -8.63 -35.98 5.78
CA THR A 696 -8.76 -34.61 6.29
C THR A 696 -7.96 -33.66 5.40
N TYR A 697 -8.66 -32.67 4.82
CA TYR A 697 -8.01 -31.61 4.06
C TYR A 697 -7.18 -30.69 4.97
N GLY A 698 -5.88 -30.61 4.72
CA GLY A 698 -4.89 -30.03 5.64
C GLY A 698 -4.70 -28.52 5.51
N LEU A 699 -5.75 -27.72 5.73
CA LEU A 699 -5.70 -26.25 5.71
C LEU A 699 -6.17 -25.66 7.06
N PRO A 700 -5.31 -25.59 8.10
CA PRO A 700 -5.67 -25.18 9.47
C PRO A 700 -6.38 -23.83 9.61
N GLU A 701 -6.18 -22.94 8.64
CA GLU A 701 -6.78 -21.62 8.54
C GLU A 701 -8.27 -21.67 8.20
N LEU A 702 -8.73 -22.67 7.44
CA LEU A 702 -10.14 -22.84 7.00
C LEU A 702 -10.81 -24.10 7.56
N VAL A 703 -10.03 -25.15 7.84
CA VAL A 703 -10.49 -26.42 8.42
C VAL A 703 -10.24 -26.39 9.93
N GLN A 704 -11.24 -26.83 10.70
CA GLN A 704 -11.16 -26.85 12.17
C GLN A 704 -9.90 -27.60 12.64
N ARG A 705 -8.99 -26.92 13.33
CA ARG A 705 -7.71 -27.49 13.81
C ARG A 705 -7.89 -28.78 14.61
N ASN A 706 -8.97 -28.92 15.38
CA ASN A 706 -9.32 -30.16 16.09
C ASN A 706 -9.56 -31.36 15.16
N LYS A 707 -10.11 -31.15 13.95
CA LYS A 707 -10.26 -32.21 12.94
C LYS A 707 -8.89 -32.67 12.43
N ILE A 708 -7.97 -31.73 12.20
CA ILE A 708 -6.59 -32.01 11.77
C ILE A 708 -5.83 -32.72 12.88
N ALA A 709 -5.92 -32.25 14.13
CA ALA A 709 -5.30 -32.88 15.29
C ALA A 709 -5.83 -34.29 15.60
N GLY A 710 -7.09 -34.57 15.24
CA GLY A 710 -7.69 -35.90 15.31
C GLY A 710 -7.30 -36.84 14.16
N ALA A 711 -6.79 -36.33 13.03
CA ALA A 711 -6.60 -37.11 11.82
C ALA A 711 -5.32 -37.95 11.81
N THR A 712 -5.40 -39.13 11.17
CA THR A 712 -4.24 -39.95 10.79
C THR A 712 -4.02 -39.99 9.27
N ARG A 713 -4.97 -39.48 8.47
CA ARG A 713 -4.91 -39.42 7.01
C ARG A 713 -5.20 -37.99 6.57
N ILE A 714 -4.18 -37.27 6.09
CA ILE A 714 -4.26 -35.84 5.73
C ILE A 714 -3.85 -35.63 4.28
N SER A 715 -4.72 -35.00 3.49
CA SER A 715 -4.41 -34.56 2.13
C SER A 715 -3.96 -33.10 2.18
N ASN A 716 -2.72 -32.81 1.82
CA ASN A 716 -2.19 -31.46 1.86
C ASN A 716 -2.74 -30.64 0.66
N PRO A 717 -3.17 -29.38 0.88
CA PRO A 717 -3.54 -28.44 -0.18
C PRO A 717 -2.48 -28.32 -1.29
N GLY A 718 -2.94 -28.06 -2.52
CA GLY A 718 -2.09 -27.63 -3.62
C GLY A 718 -1.75 -26.14 -3.53
N CYS A 719 -0.54 -25.75 -3.91
CA CYS A 719 -0.02 -24.39 -3.70
C CYS A 719 -0.94 -23.27 -4.21
N TYR A 720 -1.40 -23.33 -5.47
CA TYR A 720 -2.35 -22.35 -5.99
C TYR A 720 -3.71 -22.40 -5.28
N ALA A 721 -4.15 -23.59 -4.86
CA ALA A 721 -5.41 -23.77 -4.17
C ALA A 721 -5.37 -23.19 -2.75
N THR A 722 -4.25 -23.31 -2.01
CA THR A 722 -4.01 -22.63 -0.73
C THR A 722 -4.21 -21.11 -0.87
N ALA A 723 -3.49 -20.48 -1.79
CA ALA A 723 -3.58 -19.02 -1.97
C ALA A 723 -4.97 -18.57 -2.44
N ALA A 724 -5.62 -19.32 -3.34
CA ALA A 724 -6.94 -18.96 -3.83
C ALA A 724 -8.04 -19.16 -2.77
N GLN A 725 -7.99 -20.23 -1.98
CA GLN A 725 -8.97 -20.48 -0.92
C GLN A 725 -8.86 -19.42 0.19
N LEU A 726 -7.65 -19.07 0.61
CA LEU A 726 -7.44 -17.99 1.59
C LEU A 726 -7.81 -16.61 1.04
N GLY A 727 -7.63 -16.39 -0.27
CA GLY A 727 -8.15 -15.21 -0.94
C GLY A 727 -9.68 -15.15 -0.95
N ILE A 728 -10.36 -16.19 -1.41
CA ILE A 728 -11.82 -16.14 -1.66
C ILE A 728 -12.63 -16.25 -0.36
N SER A 729 -12.15 -17.02 0.63
CA SER A 729 -12.98 -17.42 1.78
C SER A 729 -13.64 -16.28 2.59
N PRO A 730 -13.01 -15.10 2.83
CA PRO A 730 -13.66 -14.02 3.59
C PRO A 730 -14.83 -13.37 2.86
N LEU A 731 -14.88 -13.49 1.53
CA LEU A 731 -15.95 -12.92 0.69
C LEU A 731 -17.02 -13.93 0.27
N LEU A 732 -16.89 -15.23 0.58
CA LEU A 732 -17.89 -16.24 0.23
C LEU A 732 -19.35 -15.84 0.56
N PRO A 733 -19.68 -15.27 1.74
CA PRO A 733 -21.06 -14.87 2.05
C PRO A 733 -21.60 -13.71 1.20
N TYR A 734 -20.73 -13.01 0.48
CA TYR A 734 -21.02 -11.78 -0.26
C TYR A 734 -20.90 -11.95 -1.78
N LEU A 735 -20.51 -13.13 -2.26
CA LEU A 735 -20.40 -13.41 -3.69
C LEU A 735 -21.76 -13.33 -4.39
N ALA A 736 -21.74 -12.89 -5.65
CA ALA A 736 -22.90 -13.00 -6.53
C ALA A 736 -23.27 -14.48 -6.76
N ALA A 737 -24.56 -14.76 -6.92
CA ALA A 737 -25.03 -16.08 -7.30
C ALA A 737 -24.64 -16.44 -8.74
N GLN A 738 -24.65 -17.74 -9.05
CA GLN A 738 -24.41 -18.24 -10.40
C GLN A 738 -25.34 -17.57 -11.44
N PRO A 739 -24.86 -17.28 -12.67
CA PRO A 739 -23.63 -17.78 -13.29
C PRO A 739 -22.34 -17.01 -12.95
N ALA A 740 -22.42 -15.97 -12.11
CA ALA A 740 -21.24 -15.22 -11.69
C ALA A 740 -20.43 -16.01 -10.65
N HIS A 741 -19.12 -16.12 -10.86
CA HIS A 741 -18.21 -16.86 -10.00
C HIS A 741 -16.84 -16.15 -9.90
N PRO A 742 -16.02 -16.41 -8.85
CA PRO A 742 -14.68 -15.88 -8.75
C PRO A 742 -13.79 -16.32 -9.93
N THR A 743 -12.97 -15.39 -10.43
CA THR A 743 -11.94 -15.67 -11.45
C THR A 743 -10.57 -15.45 -10.84
N VAL A 744 -9.72 -16.48 -10.90
CA VAL A 744 -8.35 -16.50 -10.35
C VAL A 744 -7.36 -16.55 -11.51
N PHE A 745 -6.51 -15.54 -11.66
CA PHE A 745 -5.34 -15.58 -12.52
C PHE A 745 -4.10 -15.73 -11.63
N GLY A 746 -3.30 -16.78 -11.83
CA GLY A 746 -2.20 -17.12 -10.91
C GLY A 746 -0.89 -17.39 -11.62
N VAL A 747 0.17 -16.66 -11.27
CA VAL A 747 1.53 -16.88 -11.79
C VAL A 747 2.40 -17.52 -10.72
N SER A 748 3.09 -18.63 -11.04
CA SER A 748 4.07 -19.28 -10.16
C SER A 748 5.50 -19.17 -10.68
N GLY A 749 6.46 -19.37 -9.77
CA GLY A 749 7.83 -19.69 -10.13
C GLY A 749 7.95 -21.09 -10.74
N TYR A 750 9.03 -21.32 -11.47
CA TYR A 750 9.23 -22.55 -12.25
C TYR A 750 9.48 -23.81 -11.41
N SER A 751 9.83 -23.67 -10.13
CA SER A 751 9.92 -24.81 -9.19
C SER A 751 8.59 -25.58 -9.06
N GLY A 752 7.45 -24.93 -9.32
CA GLY A 752 6.12 -25.55 -9.36
C GLY A 752 5.94 -26.58 -10.49
N ALA A 753 6.72 -26.51 -11.57
CA ALA A 753 6.73 -27.51 -12.63
C ALA A 753 7.61 -28.74 -12.29
N GLY A 754 8.22 -28.76 -11.10
CA GLY A 754 9.06 -29.85 -10.61
C GLY A 754 10.46 -29.90 -11.24
N THR A 755 11.17 -31.00 -11.03
CA THR A 755 12.58 -31.18 -11.42
C THR A 755 12.77 -31.96 -12.74
N LYS A 756 11.69 -32.42 -13.39
CA LYS A 756 11.79 -33.09 -14.70
C LYS A 756 11.82 -32.03 -15.81
N PRO A 757 12.83 -32.01 -16.70
CA PRO A 757 12.94 -30.98 -17.74
C PRO A 757 11.70 -30.85 -18.63
N SER A 758 11.28 -29.61 -18.90
CA SER A 758 10.12 -29.23 -19.68
C SER A 758 10.23 -27.76 -20.13
N PRO A 759 9.40 -27.28 -21.07
CA PRO A 759 9.33 -25.84 -21.38
C PRO A 759 8.92 -24.95 -20.19
N LYS A 760 8.25 -25.53 -19.18
CA LYS A 760 7.72 -24.85 -17.98
C LYS A 760 8.74 -24.72 -16.84
N ASN A 761 9.91 -25.34 -16.96
CA ASN A 761 11.05 -25.16 -16.06
C ASN A 761 12.40 -24.99 -16.78
N ASN A 762 12.36 -24.60 -18.06
CA ASN A 762 13.53 -24.12 -18.77
C ASN A 762 13.64 -22.60 -18.58
N VAL A 763 14.67 -22.15 -17.86
CA VAL A 763 14.91 -20.73 -17.54
C VAL A 763 15.13 -19.88 -18.80
N GLU A 764 15.81 -20.41 -19.81
CA GLU A 764 16.05 -19.71 -21.09
C GLU A 764 14.71 -19.44 -21.80
N ASN A 765 13.84 -20.46 -21.86
CA ASN A 765 12.52 -20.37 -22.48
C ASN A 765 11.53 -19.47 -21.71
N LEU A 766 11.75 -19.29 -20.40
CA LEU A 766 10.96 -18.41 -19.53
C LEU A 766 11.49 -16.98 -19.46
N THR A 767 12.74 -16.73 -19.87
CA THR A 767 13.35 -15.39 -19.81
C THR A 767 12.64 -14.44 -20.76
N GLY A 768 11.99 -13.42 -20.20
CA GLY A 768 11.14 -12.48 -20.97
C GLY A 768 9.81 -13.07 -21.42
N ASN A 769 9.34 -14.17 -20.80
CA ASN A 769 8.18 -14.94 -21.25
C ASN A 769 7.27 -15.37 -20.08
N LEU A 770 6.03 -15.72 -20.38
CA LEU A 770 5.01 -16.19 -19.43
C LEU A 770 4.18 -17.31 -20.09
N ILE A 771 4.10 -18.48 -19.47
CA ILE A 771 3.53 -19.69 -20.11
C ILE A 771 2.38 -20.26 -19.28
N ALA A 772 1.23 -20.54 -19.89
CA ALA A 772 0.11 -21.19 -19.20
C ALA A 772 0.43 -22.66 -18.82
N TYR A 773 -0.01 -23.11 -17.64
CA TYR A 773 -0.03 -24.53 -17.31
C TYR A 773 -1.15 -25.25 -18.08
N SER A 774 -2.36 -24.72 -17.99
CA SER A 774 -3.54 -24.99 -18.82
C SER A 774 -4.42 -23.73 -18.84
N LEU A 775 -5.41 -23.67 -19.73
CA LEU A 775 -6.33 -22.53 -19.84
C LEU A 775 -7.65 -22.75 -19.09
N THR A 776 -8.05 -24.02 -18.92
CA THR A 776 -9.21 -24.51 -18.17
C THR A 776 -8.82 -25.84 -17.48
N ASP A 777 -9.72 -26.42 -16.68
CA ASP A 777 -9.68 -27.81 -16.20
C ASP A 777 -8.42 -28.17 -15.40
N HIS A 778 -7.75 -27.16 -14.84
CA HIS A 778 -6.59 -27.41 -13.99
C HIS A 778 -7.05 -28.05 -12.69
N ILE A 779 -6.30 -29.00 -12.14
CA ILE A 779 -6.72 -29.74 -10.93
C ILE A 779 -7.04 -28.82 -9.74
N HIS A 780 -6.30 -27.72 -9.61
CA HIS A 780 -6.55 -26.68 -8.60
C HIS A 780 -7.88 -25.95 -8.78
N GLU A 781 -8.42 -25.82 -10.00
CA GLU A 781 -9.74 -25.22 -10.26
C GLU A 781 -10.83 -26.03 -9.53
N ARG A 782 -10.89 -27.33 -9.83
CA ARG A 782 -11.76 -28.30 -9.15
C ARG A 782 -11.51 -28.35 -7.65
N GLU A 783 -10.25 -28.30 -7.21
CA GLU A 783 -9.87 -28.31 -5.79
C GLU A 783 -10.43 -27.10 -5.04
N ILE A 784 -10.21 -25.90 -5.55
CA ILE A 784 -10.74 -24.65 -4.97
C ILE A 784 -12.26 -24.73 -4.92
N SER A 785 -12.92 -25.12 -6.01
CA SER A 785 -14.39 -25.19 -6.04
C SER A 785 -14.97 -26.21 -5.08
N THR A 786 -14.36 -27.39 -4.98
CA THR A 786 -14.81 -28.46 -4.07
C THR A 786 -14.68 -28.02 -2.60
N GLN A 787 -13.57 -27.38 -2.22
CA GLN A 787 -13.30 -27.01 -0.83
C GLN A 787 -14.06 -25.74 -0.38
N LEU A 788 -14.34 -24.81 -1.30
CA LEU A 788 -15.14 -23.60 -1.01
C LEU A 788 -16.65 -23.79 -1.18
N GLY A 789 -17.09 -24.84 -1.90
CA GLY A 789 -18.50 -25.06 -2.21
C GLY A 789 -19.10 -24.07 -3.22
N THR A 790 -18.25 -23.47 -4.06
CA THR A 790 -18.66 -22.54 -5.14
C THR A 790 -17.73 -22.70 -6.34
N ASP A 791 -18.26 -22.63 -7.56
CA ASP A 791 -17.42 -22.77 -8.76
C ASP A 791 -16.43 -21.59 -8.85
N VAL A 792 -15.26 -21.82 -9.46
CA VAL A 792 -14.28 -20.78 -9.77
C VAL A 792 -13.69 -21.05 -11.15
N ALA A 793 -13.28 -19.99 -11.86
CA ALA A 793 -12.46 -20.11 -13.06
C ALA A 793 -11.00 -19.85 -12.69
N PHE A 794 -10.06 -20.72 -13.06
CA PHE A 794 -8.66 -20.61 -12.67
C PHE A 794 -7.69 -20.79 -13.84
N VAL A 795 -6.86 -19.76 -14.09
CA VAL A 795 -5.90 -19.74 -15.21
C VAL A 795 -4.44 -19.67 -14.71
N PRO A 796 -3.80 -20.84 -14.45
CA PRO A 796 -2.41 -20.91 -13.97
C PRO A 796 -1.36 -20.63 -15.04
N HIS A 797 -0.34 -19.85 -14.69
CA HIS A 797 0.82 -19.52 -15.53
C HIS A 797 2.15 -19.67 -14.77
N VAL A 798 3.25 -19.89 -15.48
CA VAL A 798 4.62 -19.97 -14.95
C VAL A 798 5.52 -18.89 -15.54
N ALA A 799 6.40 -18.33 -14.71
CA ALA A 799 7.38 -17.31 -15.07
C ALA A 799 8.81 -17.70 -14.63
N VAL A 800 9.79 -16.85 -14.98
CA VAL A 800 11.24 -17.14 -14.88
C VAL A 800 11.80 -17.22 -13.45
N TRP A 801 11.10 -16.73 -12.43
CA TRP A 801 11.60 -16.79 -11.05
C TRP A 801 11.49 -18.21 -10.47
N PHE A 802 12.36 -18.55 -9.51
CA PHE A 802 12.42 -19.92 -8.98
C PHE A 802 11.17 -20.30 -8.17
N ALA A 803 10.81 -19.51 -7.16
CA ALA A 803 9.71 -19.79 -6.25
C ALA A 803 8.88 -18.53 -5.95
N GLY A 804 7.65 -18.72 -5.49
CA GLY A 804 6.65 -17.70 -5.25
C GLY A 804 5.48 -17.78 -6.23
N ILE A 805 4.26 -17.61 -5.71
CA ILE A 805 3.00 -17.44 -6.45
C ILE A 805 2.48 -16.03 -6.22
N HIS A 806 1.88 -15.44 -7.25
CA HIS A 806 1.00 -14.28 -7.14
C HIS A 806 -0.31 -14.57 -7.86
N HIS A 807 -1.42 -14.44 -7.13
CA HIS A 807 -2.77 -14.45 -7.66
C HIS A 807 -3.30 -13.03 -7.79
N THR A 808 -4.05 -12.80 -8.87
CA THR A 808 -5.06 -11.74 -8.97
C THR A 808 -6.42 -12.41 -9.00
N ILE A 809 -7.27 -12.14 -8.00
CA ILE A 809 -8.57 -12.78 -7.85
C ILE A 809 -9.65 -11.71 -8.04
N SER A 810 -10.50 -11.86 -9.05
CA SER A 810 -11.67 -11.02 -9.23
C SER A 810 -12.91 -11.73 -8.69
N LEU A 811 -13.65 -11.01 -7.83
CA LEU A 811 -14.75 -11.55 -7.03
C LEU A 811 -16.02 -10.73 -7.33
N PRO A 812 -17.01 -11.29 -8.07
CA PRO A 812 -18.29 -10.64 -8.26
C PRO A 812 -19.09 -10.67 -6.95
N LEU A 813 -19.65 -9.52 -6.55
CA LEU A 813 -20.33 -9.34 -5.27
C LEU A 813 -21.84 -9.19 -5.48
N ALA A 814 -22.65 -9.87 -4.65
CA ALA A 814 -24.10 -9.73 -4.66
C ALA A 814 -24.54 -8.32 -4.22
N GLN A 815 -23.89 -7.78 -3.20
CA GLN A 815 -24.16 -6.45 -2.65
C GLN A 815 -23.06 -5.45 -3.00
N THR A 816 -23.39 -4.17 -2.86
CA THR A 816 -22.43 -3.06 -3.07
C THR A 816 -21.60 -2.92 -1.80
N MET A 817 -20.27 -2.92 -1.93
CA MET A 817 -19.33 -2.79 -0.80
C MET A 817 -18.25 -1.75 -1.12
N ALA A 818 -17.68 -1.09 -0.13
CA ALA A 818 -16.48 -0.27 -0.31
C ALA A 818 -15.20 -1.12 -0.12
N SER A 819 -14.08 -0.65 -0.68
CA SER A 819 -12.76 -1.28 -0.52
C SER A 819 -12.37 -1.45 0.95
N ARG A 820 -12.67 -0.46 1.80
CA ARG A 820 -12.42 -0.53 3.25
C ARG A 820 -13.19 -1.69 3.91
N ASP A 821 -14.45 -1.90 3.53
CA ASP A 821 -15.30 -2.94 4.12
C ASP A 821 -14.81 -4.32 3.69
N VAL A 822 -14.43 -4.46 2.41
CA VAL A 822 -13.78 -5.67 1.89
C VAL A 822 -12.49 -5.94 2.65
N ARG A 823 -11.60 -4.95 2.82
CA ARG A 823 -10.34 -5.12 3.56
C ARG A 823 -10.57 -5.52 5.02
N GLN A 824 -11.52 -4.88 5.70
CA GLN A 824 -11.83 -5.18 7.11
C GLN A 824 -12.22 -6.64 7.30
N LEU A 825 -13.03 -7.22 6.41
CA LEU A 825 -13.40 -8.65 6.46
C LEU A 825 -12.19 -9.60 6.44
N TYR A 826 -11.08 -9.24 5.79
CA TYR A 826 -9.87 -10.05 5.77
C TYR A 826 -9.05 -9.85 7.04
N GLN A 827 -8.99 -8.62 7.56
CA GLN A 827 -8.34 -8.32 8.84
C GLN A 827 -9.06 -9.08 9.96
N ASP A 828 -10.38 -8.95 10.08
CA ASP A 828 -11.20 -9.67 11.07
C ASP A 828 -11.08 -11.19 10.94
N ARG A 829 -11.02 -11.71 9.71
CA ARG A 829 -10.96 -13.16 9.44
C ARG A 829 -9.60 -13.77 9.75
N TYR A 830 -8.52 -12.98 9.71
CA TYR A 830 -7.13 -13.46 9.80
C TYR A 830 -6.28 -12.84 10.90
N ASP A 831 -6.83 -11.94 11.73
CA ASP A 831 -6.19 -11.31 12.91
C ASP A 831 -5.34 -12.27 13.79
N LYS A 832 -5.76 -13.53 13.89
CA LYS A 832 -5.14 -14.54 14.78
C LYS A 832 -4.34 -15.61 14.04
N GLU A 833 -4.20 -15.51 12.73
CA GLU A 833 -3.47 -16.45 11.88
C GLU A 833 -2.02 -15.99 11.70
N LYS A 834 -1.08 -16.55 12.47
CA LYS A 834 0.33 -16.07 12.52
C LYS A 834 1.08 -16.14 11.20
N LEU A 835 0.60 -16.95 10.25
CA LEU A 835 1.18 -17.11 8.92
C LEU A 835 0.37 -16.39 7.83
N ILE A 836 -0.60 -15.53 8.18
CA ILE A 836 -1.30 -14.66 7.24
C ILE A 836 -1.07 -13.20 7.61
N LYS A 837 -0.65 -12.41 6.64
CA LYS A 837 -0.48 -10.96 6.77
C LYS A 837 -1.39 -10.24 5.78
N VAL A 838 -2.22 -9.34 6.28
CA VAL A 838 -3.15 -8.54 5.46
C VAL A 838 -2.58 -7.13 5.27
N SER A 839 -2.21 -6.77 4.04
CA SER A 839 -1.67 -5.47 3.65
C SER A 839 -2.69 -4.62 2.91
N GLY A 840 -2.54 -3.29 2.95
CA GLY A 840 -3.30 -2.41 2.03
C GLY A 840 -2.84 -2.60 0.59
N GLU A 841 -1.53 -2.46 0.38
CA GLU A 841 -0.86 -2.61 -0.90
C GLU A 841 -0.91 -4.03 -1.47
N SER A 842 -0.77 -4.14 -2.79
CA SER A 842 -0.68 -5.42 -3.50
C SER A 842 0.63 -6.15 -3.17
N PRO A 843 0.59 -7.38 -2.62
CA PRO A 843 1.79 -8.11 -2.23
C PRO A 843 2.58 -8.65 -3.41
N GLN A 844 3.90 -8.74 -3.24
CA GLN A 844 4.85 -9.01 -4.33
C GLN A 844 5.51 -10.38 -4.19
N VAL A 845 5.68 -11.09 -5.32
CA VAL A 845 6.39 -12.39 -5.38
C VAL A 845 7.78 -12.32 -4.73
N LYS A 846 8.54 -11.26 -5.04
CA LYS A 846 9.92 -11.05 -4.54
C LYS A 846 10.01 -10.99 -3.01
N LEU A 847 8.93 -10.56 -2.33
CA LEU A 847 8.89 -10.40 -0.88
C LEU A 847 8.41 -11.66 -0.14
N ILE A 848 7.64 -12.53 -0.81
CA ILE A 848 7.13 -13.78 -0.22
C ILE A 848 8.00 -15.00 -0.55
N ALA A 849 8.78 -14.96 -1.63
CA ALA A 849 9.62 -16.09 -2.03
C ALA A 849 10.63 -16.42 -0.91
N GLY A 850 10.69 -17.69 -0.51
CA GLY A 850 11.47 -18.14 0.65
C GLY A 850 10.82 -17.91 2.03
N LYS A 851 9.57 -17.41 2.10
CA LYS A 851 8.84 -17.23 3.36
C LYS A 851 7.77 -18.30 3.62
N HIS A 852 7.46 -18.51 4.90
CA HIS A 852 6.52 -19.52 5.36
C HIS A 852 5.05 -19.05 5.41
N GLY A 853 4.78 -17.76 5.18
CA GLY A 853 3.45 -17.16 5.27
C GLY A 853 2.71 -16.93 3.95
N VAL A 854 1.59 -16.22 4.09
CA VAL A 854 0.70 -15.72 3.03
C VAL A 854 0.60 -14.21 3.20
N GLU A 855 0.78 -13.44 2.11
CA GLU A 855 0.41 -12.03 2.09
C GLU A 855 -0.84 -11.83 1.24
N ILE A 856 -1.84 -11.11 1.77
CA ILE A 856 -3.09 -10.76 1.07
C ILE A 856 -3.23 -9.25 1.08
N GLY A 857 -3.49 -8.63 -0.07
CA GLY A 857 -3.64 -7.18 -0.18
C GLY A 857 -4.12 -6.72 -1.54
N GLY A 858 -3.91 -5.45 -1.87
CA GLY A 858 -4.34 -4.88 -3.16
C GLY A 858 -5.86 -4.83 -3.28
N PHE A 859 -6.55 -4.42 -2.21
CA PHE A 859 -8.01 -4.43 -2.09
C PHE A 859 -8.68 -3.35 -2.96
N ALA A 860 -8.87 -3.64 -4.25
CA ALA A 860 -9.61 -2.76 -5.16
C ALA A 860 -11.09 -3.18 -5.23
N VAL A 861 -12.00 -2.20 -5.30
CA VAL A 861 -13.41 -2.44 -5.62
C VAL A 861 -13.83 -1.53 -6.77
N HIS A 862 -14.51 -2.10 -7.76
CA HIS A 862 -15.02 -1.35 -8.91
C HIS A 862 -16.01 -0.26 -8.47
N SER A 863 -16.12 0.85 -9.22
CA SER A 863 -16.97 2.00 -8.88
C SER A 863 -18.45 1.66 -8.61
N SER A 864 -18.97 0.59 -9.22
CA SER A 864 -20.32 0.06 -8.93
C SER A 864 -20.49 -0.60 -7.54
N GLY A 865 -19.39 -0.86 -6.82
CA GLY A 865 -19.32 -1.69 -5.60
C GLY A 865 -19.60 -3.19 -5.79
N LYS A 866 -19.92 -3.66 -6.99
CA LYS A 866 -20.33 -5.06 -7.31
C LYS A 866 -19.20 -6.01 -7.70
N ARG A 867 -17.93 -5.59 -7.64
CA ARG A 867 -16.78 -6.45 -7.97
C ARG A 867 -15.56 -6.03 -7.17
N ALA A 868 -15.05 -6.93 -6.34
CA ALA A 868 -13.74 -6.78 -5.73
C ALA A 868 -12.66 -7.40 -6.62
N VAL A 869 -11.44 -6.90 -6.47
CA VAL A 869 -10.20 -7.53 -6.92
C VAL A 869 -9.24 -7.52 -5.74
N ILE A 870 -8.59 -8.65 -5.49
CA ILE A 870 -7.55 -8.79 -4.47
C ILE A 870 -6.33 -9.49 -5.05
N ASN A 871 -5.21 -9.34 -4.37
CA ASN A 871 -3.98 -10.06 -4.65
C ASN A 871 -3.57 -10.93 -3.46
N VAL A 872 -3.09 -12.13 -3.75
CA VAL A 872 -2.56 -13.08 -2.75
C VAL A 872 -1.22 -13.59 -3.22
N THR A 873 -0.21 -13.57 -2.35
CA THR A 873 1.08 -14.21 -2.61
C THR A 873 1.43 -15.24 -1.54
N ILE A 874 2.09 -16.31 -1.98
CA ILE A 874 2.67 -17.36 -1.12
C ILE A 874 3.99 -17.83 -1.73
N ASP A 875 4.88 -18.41 -0.95
CA ASP A 875 5.89 -19.30 -1.53
C ASP A 875 5.26 -20.66 -1.90
N ASN A 876 5.46 -21.13 -3.14
CA ASN A 876 4.83 -22.35 -3.64
C ASN A 876 5.48 -23.66 -3.15
N LEU A 877 6.69 -23.60 -2.60
CA LEU A 877 7.39 -24.74 -2.00
C LEU A 877 7.17 -24.81 -0.49
N LEU A 878 7.08 -23.64 0.18
CA LEU A 878 6.89 -23.52 1.62
C LEU A 878 5.41 -23.49 1.98
N LYS A 879 4.75 -22.33 2.04
CA LYS A 879 3.32 -22.24 2.42
C LYS A 879 2.40 -22.96 1.43
N GLY A 880 2.83 -23.08 0.18
CA GLY A 880 2.16 -23.89 -0.84
C GLY A 880 2.33 -25.40 -0.71
N ALA A 881 3.26 -25.89 0.14
CA ALA A 881 3.45 -27.33 0.36
C ALA A 881 4.16 -27.69 1.69
N ALA A 882 5.46 -27.41 1.86
CA ALA A 882 6.27 -27.92 2.97
C ALA A 882 5.90 -27.33 4.35
N THR A 883 5.65 -26.02 4.46
CA THR A 883 5.14 -25.40 5.70
C THR A 883 3.77 -25.93 6.05
N GLN A 884 2.91 -26.05 5.04
CA GLN A 884 1.55 -26.56 5.20
C GLN A 884 1.58 -28.01 5.73
N CYS A 885 2.47 -28.84 5.16
CA CYS A 885 2.73 -30.18 5.65
C CYS A 885 3.19 -30.16 7.11
N LEU A 886 4.14 -29.30 7.49
CA LEU A 886 4.64 -29.27 8.87
C LEU A 886 3.59 -28.76 9.88
N GLN A 887 2.76 -27.77 9.56
CA GLN A 887 1.61 -27.38 10.40
C GLN A 887 0.66 -28.58 10.63
N ASN A 888 0.37 -29.33 9.56
CA ASN A 888 -0.48 -30.51 9.63
C ASN A 888 0.16 -31.64 10.47
N MET A 889 1.46 -31.89 10.31
CA MET A 889 2.22 -32.84 11.13
C MET A 889 2.19 -32.44 12.60
N ASN A 890 2.47 -31.17 12.90
CA ASN A 890 2.48 -30.63 14.26
C ASN A 890 1.13 -30.86 14.94
N LEU A 891 0.03 -30.41 14.33
CA LEU A 891 -1.31 -30.57 14.88
C LEU A 891 -1.68 -32.05 15.10
N ALA A 892 -1.45 -32.92 14.12
CA ALA A 892 -1.84 -34.33 14.17
C ALA A 892 -1.01 -35.19 15.15
N LEU A 893 0.28 -34.85 15.32
CA LEU A 893 1.21 -35.48 16.27
C LEU A 893 1.16 -34.83 17.67
N GLY A 894 0.47 -33.69 17.83
CA GLY A 894 0.25 -33.01 19.10
C GLY A 894 1.26 -31.90 19.47
N TYR A 895 2.18 -31.56 18.59
CA TYR A 895 3.14 -30.46 18.79
C TYR A 895 2.50 -29.09 18.59
N GLY A 896 3.23 -28.01 18.95
CA GLY A 896 2.78 -26.66 18.66
C GLY A 896 2.70 -26.43 17.15
N GLU A 897 1.59 -25.87 16.66
CA GLU A 897 1.33 -25.72 15.21
C GLU A 897 2.52 -25.12 14.42
N TYR A 898 3.23 -24.18 15.04
CA TYR A 898 4.34 -23.42 14.46
C TYR A 898 5.73 -23.94 14.87
N ASP A 899 5.82 -25.08 15.57
CA ASP A 899 7.10 -25.67 15.95
C ASP A 899 7.92 -25.98 14.67
N GLY A 900 9.18 -25.57 14.66
CA GLY A 900 10.06 -25.68 13.48
C GLY A 900 9.69 -24.78 12.28
N ILE A 901 8.74 -23.84 12.43
CA ILE A 901 8.31 -22.90 11.39
C ILE A 901 8.71 -21.46 11.77
N PRO A 902 9.61 -20.80 11.03
CA PRO A 902 9.86 -19.36 11.18
C PRO A 902 8.61 -18.51 10.94
N LEU A 903 8.43 -17.46 11.74
CA LEU A 903 7.28 -16.54 11.68
C LEU A 903 7.61 -15.14 11.10
N GLU A 904 8.81 -14.96 10.51
CA GLU A 904 9.35 -13.69 9.99
C GLU A 904 9.39 -13.61 8.43
#